data_AF-H0ZJL8-F1
#
_entry.id   AF-H0ZJL8-F1
#
_cell.length_a   1.000
_cell.length_b   1.000
_cell.length_c   1.000
_cell.angle_alpha   90.00
_cell.angle_beta   90.00
_cell.angle_gamma   90.00
#
_symmetry.space_group_name_H-M   'P 1'
#
loop_
_entity.id
_entity.type
_entity.pdbx_description
1 polymer ?
#
loop_
_entity_poly.entity_id
_entity_poly.type
_entity_poly.pdbx_seq_one_letter_code
_entity_poly.pdbx_strand_id
1 'polypeptide(L)'
;MAALRATRQMLQTITEHGWRSYSSKPAQNLHVGKPGAGFSFELTDEQKEFQATARKFAVEEIIPVAAQYDKTGEYPVPLIKRAWELGLMNSHIPESCGGLGLGSFEACLITEELAYGCTGVQTAIEANSLGQMPVIIAGNEHQQKKYLGRMTEEPMMCAYCVTEPGAGSDVAGIKTKAEKKGDEYVINGQKMWITNGGKANWYFLLARTNSDPKAPASKAFTGFIVEADSPGIQVGRKEMNMGQRCSDTRGIVFEDVRVPKENVLIAEGAGFKIAMGAFDKTRPPVAAGAVGLAKRALDEATRYALERKTFGKPIVEHQAVSFLLAEMAMKVELARMAYQRAAWEVDAGRRNTYYASIAKAFAGDIANQVAADAVQIFGGNGFNTEYPVEKLMRDAKIYQGTPQKDVIIKPDAPSTLLSEKHADYIASYGTKKDDYEYCMSEYLRMSGVYWGLTAMDLMGQLHRMNKEEILSFIKSCQHECGGISASIGHDPHLLYTLSAVQILILYDSLHVVDVNKIVEYIQSLQKEDGSFAGDEWGEIDTRFSFCAAATLALLGRLDAIDVEKAVEFVLSCMNFDGGFGCRPGSESHAGQIYCCTGFLAITDQLHQINVDLLGWWLCERQLPSGGLNGRPEKLPDVCYSWWVLASLKMIGRIQWIDREKLRCFILACQDEETGGFADRPGDMVDPFHTLFGIAGLSLLGEEQIKAVNPVFCMPEDVLRRINVQPELVS
;
A
#
# COMPACT_ATOMS: atom_id res chain seq x y z
N MET A 1 -37.69 -29.49 15.14
CA MET A 1 -36.76 -30.39 15.87
C MET A 1 -36.33 -31.58 15.01
N ALA A 2 -35.70 -31.34 13.85
CA ALA A 2 -35.11 -32.41 13.02
C ALA A 2 -33.94 -31.91 12.15
N ALA A 3 -33.19 -30.92 12.66
CA ALA A 3 -32.02 -30.35 11.98
C ALA A 3 -30.92 -29.98 12.98
N LEU A 4 -30.63 -30.86 13.94
CA LEU A 4 -29.60 -30.67 14.97
C LEU A 4 -28.88 -31.98 15.36
N ARG A 5 -28.86 -32.97 14.45
CA ARG A 5 -28.20 -34.28 14.69
C ARG A 5 -27.27 -34.77 13.56
N ALA A 6 -26.99 -33.95 12.55
CA ALA A 6 -26.16 -34.34 11.40
C ALA A 6 -24.82 -33.59 11.32
N THR A 7 -24.25 -33.16 12.46
CA THR A 7 -22.93 -32.50 12.52
C THR A 7 -22.05 -33.10 13.63
N ARG A 8 -22.20 -34.40 13.87
CA ARG A 8 -21.46 -35.16 14.90
C ARG A 8 -20.65 -36.34 14.36
N GLN A 9 -20.46 -36.42 13.04
CA GLN A 9 -19.85 -37.58 12.37
C GLN A 9 -18.83 -37.18 11.29
N MET A 10 -18.03 -36.14 11.54
CA MET A 10 -16.93 -35.72 10.67
C MET A 10 -15.72 -35.21 11.49
N LEU A 11 -15.48 -35.84 12.66
CA LEU A 11 -14.35 -35.54 13.56
C LEU A 11 -13.68 -36.82 14.09
N GLN A 12 -13.68 -37.90 13.29
CA GLN A 12 -12.99 -39.16 13.61
C GLN A 12 -12.44 -39.81 12.33
N THR A 13 -11.49 -39.16 11.67
CA THR A 13 -10.52 -39.87 10.82
C THR A 13 -9.31 -38.93 10.61
N ILE A 14 -8.10 -39.50 10.55
CA ILE A 14 -6.79 -38.82 10.54
C ILE A 14 -6.17 -38.64 11.95
N THR A 15 -6.09 -39.75 12.69
CA THR A 15 -4.99 -40.01 13.62
C THR A 15 -4.50 -41.42 13.36
N GLU A 16 -3.61 -41.58 12.39
CA GLU A 16 -2.75 -42.75 12.22
C GLU A 16 -1.85 -42.45 11.04
N HIS A 17 -0.56 -42.21 11.29
CA HIS A 17 0.59 -42.57 10.44
C HIS A 17 1.84 -42.19 11.25
N GLY A 18 2.40 -43.19 11.92
CA GLY A 18 3.54 -43.04 12.83
C GLY A 18 4.85 -42.79 12.11
N TRP A 19 5.64 -41.84 12.63
CA TRP A 19 7.06 -41.70 12.36
C TRP A 19 7.82 -41.93 13.67
N ARG A 20 8.60 -43.01 13.72
CA ARG A 20 9.54 -43.31 14.81
C ARG A 20 10.78 -42.43 14.65
N SER A 21 11.10 -41.61 15.64
CA SER A 21 12.45 -41.07 15.82
C SER A 21 13.08 -41.68 17.07
N TYR A 22 14.27 -42.24 16.91
CA TYR A 22 15.15 -42.68 17.98
C TYR A 22 15.91 -41.47 18.51
N SER A 23 15.80 -41.17 19.79
CA SER A 23 16.80 -40.35 20.51
C SER A 23 16.61 -40.47 22.02
N SER A 24 17.75 -40.49 22.70
CA SER A 24 18.04 -40.91 24.07
C SER A 24 17.67 -39.91 25.17
N LYS A 25 17.14 -40.46 26.28
CA LYS A 25 17.05 -39.98 27.68
C LYS A 25 16.76 -38.48 27.96
N PRO A 26 15.64 -38.16 28.64
CA PRO A 26 15.40 -36.84 29.20
C PRO A 26 16.10 -36.65 30.55
N ALA A 27 16.64 -35.43 30.77
CA ALA A 27 17.05 -34.95 32.08
C ALA A 27 15.82 -34.80 32.99
N GLN A 28 15.92 -35.34 34.21
CA GLN A 28 14.94 -35.19 35.27
C GLN A 28 15.12 -33.83 35.96
N ASN A 29 14.07 -33.00 35.94
CA ASN A 29 13.46 -32.34 37.10
C ASN A 29 12.68 -31.10 36.66
N LEU A 30 11.38 -31.25 36.46
CA LEU A 30 10.40 -30.18 36.59
C LEU A 30 9.23 -30.74 37.38
N HIS A 31 9.19 -30.44 38.69
CA HIS A 31 8.00 -30.58 39.51
C HIS A 31 7.32 -29.22 39.60
N VAL A 32 6.26 -29.01 38.80
CA VAL A 32 5.11 -28.15 39.13
C VAL A 32 3.87 -28.80 38.53
N GLY A 33 2.80 -28.93 39.33
CA GLY A 33 1.56 -29.62 38.97
C GLY A 33 0.77 -28.97 37.83
N LYS A 34 -0.10 -29.77 37.18
CA LYS A 34 -0.97 -29.37 36.07
C LYS A 34 -1.97 -28.27 36.45
N PRO A 35 -2.07 -27.24 35.58
CA PRO A 35 -3.35 -26.82 35.02
C PRO A 35 -3.34 -26.83 33.48
N GLY A 36 -4.39 -27.41 32.87
CA GLY A 36 -4.84 -27.18 31.49
C GLY A 36 -3.98 -27.71 30.34
N ALA A 37 -4.22 -28.94 29.87
CA ALA A 37 -3.71 -29.39 28.56
C ALA A 37 -4.54 -28.74 27.42
N GLY A 38 -4.27 -27.47 27.09
CA GLY A 38 -5.03 -26.71 26.08
C GLY A 38 -4.47 -25.30 25.84
N PHE A 39 -5.17 -24.51 25.02
CA PHE A 39 -4.83 -23.10 24.78
C PHE A 39 -5.05 -22.26 26.05
N SER A 40 -4.14 -21.31 26.32
CA SER A 40 -4.30 -20.28 27.33
C SER A 40 -3.94 -18.91 26.74
N PHE A 41 -4.77 -17.91 27.02
CA PHE A 41 -4.50 -16.50 26.74
C PHE A 41 -4.27 -15.70 28.03
N GLU A 42 -4.22 -16.39 29.18
CA GLU A 42 -4.00 -15.75 30.47
C GLU A 42 -2.50 -15.52 30.70
N LEU A 43 -2.15 -14.28 31.04
CA LEU A 43 -0.78 -13.92 31.45
C LEU A 43 -0.46 -14.52 32.81
N THR A 44 0.80 -14.92 33.00
CA THR A 44 1.31 -15.27 34.33
C THR A 44 1.33 -14.03 35.24
N ASP A 45 1.40 -14.24 36.56
CA ASP A 45 1.44 -13.12 37.50
C ASP A 45 2.70 -12.26 37.30
N GLU A 46 3.85 -12.88 37.02
CA GLU A 46 5.09 -12.20 36.65
C GLU A 46 4.94 -11.38 35.36
N GLN A 47 4.30 -11.93 34.32
CA GLN A 47 4.01 -11.19 33.08
C GLN A 47 3.09 -9.98 33.33
N LYS A 48 2.10 -10.11 34.23
CA LYS A 48 1.23 -9.00 34.65
C LYS A 48 2.02 -7.92 35.39
N GLU A 49 2.99 -8.29 36.22
CA GLU A 49 3.86 -7.34 36.94
C GLU A 49 4.75 -6.54 35.99
N PHE A 50 5.38 -7.21 35.00
CA PHE A 50 6.14 -6.51 33.95
C PHE A 50 5.25 -5.58 33.13
N GLN A 51 4.06 -6.05 32.73
CA GLN A 51 3.09 -5.23 32.01
C GLN A 51 2.68 -4.00 32.84
N ALA A 52 2.35 -4.18 34.13
CA ALA A 52 1.93 -3.10 35.00
C ALA A 52 3.03 -2.05 35.20
N THR A 53 4.27 -2.50 35.38
CA THR A 53 5.45 -1.62 35.52
C THR A 53 5.68 -0.82 34.24
N ALA A 54 5.68 -1.48 33.09
CA ALA A 54 5.86 -0.82 31.79
C ALA A 54 4.73 0.17 31.48
N ARG A 55 3.47 -0.20 31.76
CA ARG A 55 2.31 0.67 31.58
C ARG A 55 2.39 1.91 32.45
N LYS A 56 2.72 1.74 33.73
CA LYS A 56 2.85 2.86 34.67
C LYS A 56 3.92 3.84 34.18
N PHE A 57 5.09 3.33 33.79
CA PHE A 57 6.17 4.14 33.24
C PHE A 57 5.74 4.86 31.94
N ALA A 58 5.07 4.17 31.02
CA ALA A 58 4.59 4.77 29.79
C ALA A 58 3.61 5.93 30.05
N VAL A 59 2.64 5.73 30.95
CA VAL A 59 1.60 6.72 31.24
C VAL A 59 2.13 7.90 32.06
N GLU A 60 2.91 7.62 33.11
CA GLU A 60 3.33 8.65 34.07
C GLU A 60 4.58 9.41 33.60
N GLU A 61 5.47 8.79 32.81
CA GLU A 61 6.76 9.37 32.46
C GLU A 61 6.93 9.61 30.95
N ILE A 62 6.47 8.72 30.06
CA ILE A 62 6.66 8.88 28.60
C ILE A 62 5.63 9.82 28.00
N ILE A 63 4.33 9.55 28.18
CA ILE A 63 3.23 10.30 27.55
C ILE A 63 3.35 11.82 27.78
N PRO A 64 3.61 12.32 29.01
CA PRO A 64 3.60 13.75 29.28
C PRO A 64 4.64 14.56 28.49
N VAL A 65 5.73 13.92 28.06
CA VAL A 65 6.87 14.58 27.38
C VAL A 65 7.05 14.14 25.92
N ALA A 66 6.29 13.15 25.46
CA ALA A 66 6.44 12.56 24.12
C ALA A 66 6.29 13.58 22.97
N ALA A 67 5.34 14.52 23.09
CA ALA A 67 5.13 15.56 22.08
C ALA A 67 6.32 16.53 21.99
N GLN A 68 6.93 16.87 23.13
CA GLN A 68 8.10 17.75 23.16
C GLN A 68 9.33 17.09 22.56
N TYR A 69 9.57 15.81 22.86
CA TYR A 69 10.64 15.03 22.23
C TYR A 69 10.44 14.87 20.73
N ASP A 70 9.21 14.67 20.28
CA ASP A 70 8.89 14.60 18.86
C ASP A 70 9.14 15.95 18.15
N LYS A 71 8.70 17.06 18.74
CA LYS A 71 8.91 18.41 18.19
C LYS A 71 10.39 18.80 18.09
N THR A 72 11.17 18.50 19.13
CA THR A 72 12.59 18.87 19.22
C THR A 72 13.51 17.89 18.52
N GLY A 73 13.10 16.63 18.39
CA GLY A 73 13.96 15.54 17.93
C GLY A 73 15.09 15.17 18.91
N GLU A 74 15.03 15.67 20.15
CA GLU A 74 16.02 15.37 21.18
C GLU A 74 16.02 13.87 21.54
N TYR A 75 17.20 13.31 21.79
CA TYR A 75 17.33 11.92 22.19
C TYR A 75 16.93 11.75 23.66
N PRO A 76 15.99 10.84 24.00
CA PRO A 76 15.31 10.81 25.29
C PRO A 76 16.13 10.13 26.41
N VAL A 77 17.35 10.62 26.67
CA VAL A 77 18.30 10.04 27.64
C VAL A 77 17.68 9.83 29.03
N PRO A 78 16.93 10.78 29.62
CA PRO A 78 16.33 10.56 30.94
C PRO A 78 15.35 9.38 30.96
N LEU A 79 14.52 9.23 29.93
CA LEU A 79 13.56 8.13 29.83
C LEU A 79 14.25 6.78 29.59
N ILE A 80 15.31 6.77 28.78
CA ILE A 80 16.12 5.56 28.54
C ILE A 80 16.77 5.10 29.84
N LYS A 81 17.43 6.00 30.57
CA LYS A 81 18.04 5.66 31.87
C LYS A 81 17.00 5.13 32.85
N ARG A 82 15.83 5.77 32.89
CA ARG A 82 14.74 5.34 33.78
C ARG A 82 14.19 3.96 33.40
N ALA A 83 13.99 3.69 32.11
CA ALA A 83 13.57 2.39 31.62
C ALA A 83 14.57 1.28 32.02
N TRP A 84 15.87 1.58 31.95
CA TRP A 84 16.92 0.68 32.40
C TRP A 84 16.86 0.42 33.92
N GLU A 85 16.71 1.45 34.75
CA GLU A 85 16.58 1.31 36.22
C GLU A 85 15.36 0.47 36.63
N LEU A 86 14.28 0.51 35.82
CA LEU A 86 13.06 -0.26 36.04
C LEU A 86 13.13 -1.70 35.49
N GLY A 87 14.24 -2.10 34.84
CA GLY A 87 14.37 -3.42 34.22
C GLY A 87 13.54 -3.58 32.94
N LEU A 88 13.18 -2.48 32.26
CA LEU A 88 12.38 -2.46 31.03
C LEU A 88 13.25 -2.38 29.76
N MET A 89 14.57 -2.53 29.89
CA MET A 89 15.54 -2.56 28.80
C MET A 89 16.41 -3.80 28.89
N ASN A 90 16.99 -4.21 27.76
CA ASN A 90 17.98 -5.30 27.71
C ASN A 90 17.44 -6.64 28.28
N SER A 91 16.12 -6.86 28.19
CA SER A 91 15.39 -7.94 28.87
C SER A 91 15.87 -9.34 28.48
N HIS A 92 16.37 -9.51 27.25
CA HIS A 92 16.87 -10.78 26.73
C HIS A 92 18.28 -11.15 27.20
N ILE A 93 19.02 -10.24 27.85
CA ILE A 93 20.38 -10.55 28.30
C ILE A 93 20.30 -11.70 29.31
N PRO A 94 21.05 -12.80 29.11
CA PRO A 94 21.03 -13.93 30.04
C PRO A 94 21.46 -13.55 31.45
N GLU A 95 20.92 -14.24 32.45
CA GLU A 95 21.31 -14.08 33.86
C GLU A 95 22.82 -14.26 34.09
N SER A 96 23.47 -15.13 33.31
CA SER A 96 24.94 -15.35 33.37
C SER A 96 25.76 -14.12 32.99
N CYS A 97 25.13 -13.13 32.36
CA CYS A 97 25.69 -11.83 32.02
C CYS A 97 25.08 -10.69 32.85
N GLY A 98 24.35 -10.98 33.92
CA GLY A 98 23.72 -9.99 34.80
C GLY A 98 22.36 -9.47 34.34
N GLY A 99 21.76 -10.05 33.30
CA GLY A 99 20.45 -9.64 32.78
C GLY A 99 19.27 -10.41 33.39
N LEU A 100 18.07 -10.13 32.89
CA LEU A 100 16.82 -10.74 33.38
C LEU A 100 16.49 -12.08 32.71
N GLY A 101 17.15 -12.44 31.60
CA GLY A 101 16.93 -13.70 30.91
C GLY A 101 15.52 -13.90 30.35
N LEU A 102 14.76 -12.83 30.11
CA LEU A 102 13.36 -12.91 29.69
C LEU A 102 13.19 -13.42 28.26
N GLY A 103 12.06 -14.09 28.03
CA GLY A 103 11.62 -14.57 26.72
C GLY A 103 11.15 -13.45 25.79
N SER A 104 10.88 -13.85 24.55
CA SER A 104 10.31 -12.99 23.50
C SER A 104 8.91 -12.52 23.86
N PHE A 105 8.15 -13.34 24.59
CA PHE A 105 6.79 -13.02 25.02
C PHE A 105 6.77 -11.85 26.01
N GLU A 106 7.57 -11.92 27.08
CA GLU A 106 7.70 -10.83 28.06
C GLU A 106 8.22 -9.55 27.40
N ALA A 107 9.22 -9.65 26.51
CA ALA A 107 9.73 -8.50 25.78
C ALA A 107 8.66 -7.83 24.89
N CYS A 108 7.77 -8.62 24.27
CA CYS A 108 6.65 -8.07 23.51
C CYS A 108 5.65 -7.34 24.40
N LEU A 109 5.33 -7.88 25.59
CA LEU A 109 4.41 -7.22 26.54
C LEU A 109 4.95 -5.86 26.99
N ILE A 110 6.23 -5.81 27.38
CA ILE A 110 6.90 -4.56 27.76
C ILE A 110 6.89 -3.59 26.57
N THR A 111 7.23 -4.08 25.38
CA THR A 111 7.31 -3.26 24.17
C THR A 111 5.98 -2.63 23.79
N GLU A 112 4.86 -3.37 23.86
CA GLU A 112 3.53 -2.83 23.54
C GLU A 112 3.19 -1.64 24.46
N GLU A 113 3.44 -1.77 25.77
CA GLU A 113 3.14 -0.72 26.75
C GLU A 113 4.04 0.51 26.55
N LEU A 114 5.34 0.34 26.29
CA LEU A 114 6.24 1.46 25.99
C LEU A 114 5.84 2.19 24.70
N ALA A 115 5.45 1.44 23.67
CA ALA A 115 5.03 1.97 22.38
C ALA A 115 3.71 2.75 22.47
N TYR A 116 2.78 2.33 23.35
CA TYR A 116 1.56 3.09 23.66
C TYR A 116 1.89 4.51 24.17
N GLY A 117 2.99 4.65 24.92
CA GLY A 117 3.54 5.93 25.33
C GLY A 117 4.12 6.72 24.16
N CYS A 118 5.18 6.20 23.56
CA CYS A 118 5.85 6.80 22.39
C CYS A 118 6.74 5.77 21.68
N THR A 119 6.42 5.44 20.42
CA THR A 119 7.25 4.54 19.60
C THR A 119 8.63 5.09 19.26
N GLY A 120 8.85 6.41 19.28
CA GLY A 120 10.19 6.98 19.14
C GLY A 120 11.12 6.63 20.30
N VAL A 121 10.62 6.70 21.54
CA VAL A 121 11.36 6.30 22.76
C VAL A 121 11.53 4.78 22.78
N GLN A 122 10.44 4.05 22.53
CA GLN A 122 10.46 2.59 22.50
C GLN A 122 11.41 2.05 21.42
N THR A 123 11.49 2.68 20.24
CA THR A 123 12.41 2.27 19.16
C THR A 123 13.87 2.46 19.56
N ALA A 124 14.19 3.53 20.30
CA ALA A 124 15.54 3.72 20.85
C ALA A 124 15.90 2.61 21.85
N ILE A 125 14.95 2.18 22.69
CA ILE A 125 15.11 1.06 23.62
C ILE A 125 15.27 -0.26 22.88
N GLU A 126 14.38 -0.56 21.93
CA GLU A 126 14.35 -1.87 21.25
C GLU A 126 15.51 -2.07 20.27
N ALA A 127 16.12 -0.98 19.78
CA ALA A 127 17.36 -1.08 19.02
C ALA A 127 18.50 -1.71 19.83
N ASN A 128 18.47 -1.66 21.18
CA ASN A 128 19.39 -2.43 22.00
C ASN A 128 19.15 -3.94 21.85
N SER A 129 17.90 -4.39 22.00
CA SER A 129 17.51 -5.79 21.79
C SER A 129 17.97 -6.29 20.41
N LEU A 130 17.80 -5.46 19.37
CA LEU A 130 18.22 -5.78 18.01
C LEU A 130 19.74 -5.93 17.86
N GLY A 131 20.54 -5.04 18.48
CA GLY A 131 22.01 -5.13 18.47
C GLY A 131 22.55 -6.28 19.32
N GLN A 132 21.88 -6.58 20.45
CA GLN A 132 22.23 -7.67 21.38
C GLN A 132 21.92 -9.05 20.81
N MET A 133 20.82 -9.21 20.07
CA MET A 133 20.32 -10.52 19.67
C MET A 133 21.34 -11.37 18.91
N PRO A 134 22.12 -10.85 17.93
CA PRO A 134 23.23 -11.58 17.32
C PRO A 134 24.25 -12.12 18.33
N VAL A 135 24.60 -11.35 19.35
CA VAL A 135 25.57 -11.76 20.39
C VAL A 135 24.96 -12.80 21.32
N ILE A 136 23.67 -12.68 21.66
CA ILE A 136 22.95 -13.66 22.49
C ILE A 136 22.88 -15.03 21.80
N ILE A 137 22.57 -15.07 20.50
CA ILE A 137 22.36 -16.34 19.79
C ILE A 137 23.65 -16.97 19.24
N ALA A 138 24.71 -16.19 19.08
CA ALA A 138 25.90 -16.61 18.33
C ALA A 138 27.24 -16.22 18.99
N GLY A 139 27.22 -15.40 20.03
CA GLY A 139 28.43 -15.01 20.76
C GLY A 139 28.95 -16.13 21.65
N ASN A 140 30.27 -16.25 21.78
CA ASN A 140 30.90 -17.10 22.78
C ASN A 140 30.81 -16.47 24.19
N GLU A 141 31.19 -17.23 25.22
CA GLU A 141 31.12 -16.78 26.62
C GLU A 141 31.88 -15.47 26.87
N HIS A 142 33.07 -15.31 26.28
CA HIS A 142 33.86 -14.09 26.44
C HIS A 142 33.17 -12.88 25.80
N GLN A 143 32.66 -13.03 24.58
CA GLN A 143 31.91 -11.98 23.87
C GLN A 143 30.64 -11.60 24.64
N GLN A 144 29.86 -12.58 25.09
CA GLN A 144 28.63 -12.31 25.85
C GLN A 144 28.94 -11.57 27.15
N LYS A 145 29.88 -12.05 27.97
CA LYS A 145 30.28 -11.38 29.21
C LYS A 145 30.79 -9.95 28.96
N LYS A 146 31.63 -9.75 27.93
CA LYS A 146 32.22 -8.44 27.63
C LYS A 146 31.21 -7.43 27.09
N TYR A 147 30.36 -7.81 26.14
CA TYR A 147 29.50 -6.87 25.41
C TYR A 147 28.07 -6.81 25.93
N LEU A 148 27.54 -7.90 26.47
CA LEU A 148 26.22 -7.88 27.12
C LEU A 148 26.34 -7.44 28.58
N GLY A 149 27.36 -7.90 29.31
CA GLY A 149 27.56 -7.53 30.73
C GLY A 149 27.69 -6.01 30.94
N ARG A 150 28.41 -5.29 30.09
CA ARG A 150 28.49 -3.83 30.19
C ARG A 150 27.14 -3.10 30.04
N MET A 151 26.18 -3.73 29.36
CA MET A 151 24.81 -3.18 29.15
C MET A 151 23.92 -3.38 30.38
N THR A 152 24.33 -4.28 31.30
CA THR A 152 23.66 -4.50 32.60
C THR A 152 24.34 -3.71 33.72
N GLU A 153 25.56 -3.23 33.50
CA GLU A 153 26.30 -2.38 34.44
C GLU A 153 25.90 -0.90 34.33
N GLU A 154 25.73 -0.42 33.09
CA GLU A 154 25.37 0.97 32.78
C GLU A 154 24.27 1.01 31.70
N PRO A 155 23.46 2.09 31.61
CA PRO A 155 22.41 2.24 30.59
C PRO A 155 22.98 2.57 29.20
N MET A 156 23.93 1.75 28.74
CA MET A 156 24.57 1.88 27.43
C MET A 156 23.61 1.49 26.31
N MET A 157 23.84 2.08 25.14
CA MET A 157 23.11 1.74 23.92
C MET A 157 23.99 0.90 22.98
N CYS A 158 23.39 0.10 22.12
CA CYS A 158 24.05 -0.57 21.00
C CYS A 158 23.19 -0.46 19.74
N ALA A 159 23.76 -0.81 18.59
CA ALA A 159 23.08 -0.69 17.31
C ALA A 159 23.38 -1.84 16.34
N TYR A 160 22.50 -2.02 15.36
CA TYR A 160 22.54 -3.11 14.38
C TYR A 160 22.79 -2.56 12.97
N CYS A 161 23.98 -2.80 12.44
CA CYS A 161 24.49 -2.25 11.18
C CYS A 161 24.42 -3.25 10.04
N VAL A 162 23.32 -3.24 9.28
CA VAL A 162 23.14 -4.10 8.10
C VAL A 162 22.83 -3.28 6.85
N THR A 163 21.77 -2.49 6.89
CA THR A 163 21.27 -1.69 5.77
C THR A 163 22.32 -0.74 5.21
N GLU A 164 22.34 -0.59 3.89
CA GLU A 164 23.22 0.29 3.13
C GLU A 164 22.39 1.18 2.21
N PRO A 165 22.94 2.31 1.70
CA PRO A 165 22.23 3.17 0.75
C PRO A 165 21.69 2.42 -0.48
N GLY A 166 22.41 1.40 -0.95
CA GLY A 166 22.03 0.58 -2.10
C GLY A 166 21.36 -0.75 -1.78
N ALA A 167 21.16 -1.11 -0.50
CA ALA A 167 20.64 -2.41 -0.11
C ALA A 167 19.96 -2.39 1.28
N GLY A 168 18.63 -2.59 1.30
CA GLY A 168 17.82 -2.74 2.51
C GLY A 168 17.11 -4.08 2.56
N SER A 169 16.00 -4.22 1.81
CA SER A 169 15.25 -5.48 1.68
C SER A 169 16.12 -6.62 1.13
N ASP A 170 16.99 -6.30 0.16
CA ASP A 170 18.00 -7.24 -0.36
C ASP A 170 19.28 -7.21 0.51
N VAL A 171 19.23 -7.86 1.68
CA VAL A 171 20.39 -7.99 2.58
C VAL A 171 21.56 -8.70 1.90
N ALA A 172 21.33 -9.57 0.91
CA ALA A 172 22.42 -10.21 0.17
C ALA A 172 23.12 -9.25 -0.81
N GLY A 173 22.51 -8.09 -1.09
CA GLY A 173 23.04 -7.04 -1.94
C GLY A 173 24.14 -6.18 -1.30
N ILE A 174 24.32 -6.24 0.03
CA ILE A 174 25.26 -5.36 0.76
C ILE A 174 26.71 -5.48 0.25
N LYS A 175 27.42 -4.35 0.29
CA LYS A 175 28.75 -4.14 -0.30
C LYS A 175 29.84 -3.81 0.70
N THR A 176 29.51 -3.46 1.96
CA THR A 176 30.52 -3.28 3.01
C THR A 176 31.43 -4.50 3.08
N LYS A 177 32.73 -4.30 2.95
CA LYS A 177 33.74 -5.37 2.89
C LYS A 177 34.44 -5.51 4.23
N ALA A 178 34.84 -6.73 4.56
CA ALA A 178 35.75 -7.02 5.65
C ALA A 178 36.88 -7.94 5.15
N GLU A 179 38.10 -7.41 5.12
CA GLU A 179 39.28 -8.13 4.64
C GLU A 179 40.15 -8.58 5.81
N LYS A 180 40.45 -9.89 5.87
CA LYS A 180 41.30 -10.43 6.92
C LYS A 180 42.76 -10.01 6.72
N LYS A 181 43.36 -9.36 7.72
CA LYS A 181 44.78 -8.98 7.76
C LYS A 181 45.41 -9.46 9.07
N GLY A 182 46.05 -10.62 9.02
CA GLY A 182 46.63 -11.26 10.21
C GLY A 182 45.55 -11.66 11.22
N ASP A 183 45.62 -11.10 12.43
CA ASP A 183 44.70 -11.38 13.53
C ASP A 183 43.50 -10.42 13.62
N GLU A 184 43.30 -9.61 12.59
CA GLU A 184 42.23 -8.61 12.51
C GLU A 184 41.55 -8.62 11.14
N TYR A 185 40.43 -7.91 11.05
CA TYR A 185 39.72 -7.59 9.82
C TYR A 185 39.75 -6.08 9.61
N VAL A 186 39.95 -5.65 8.36
CA VAL A 186 39.84 -4.25 7.94
C VAL A 186 38.52 -4.07 7.22
N ILE A 187 37.69 -3.17 7.73
CA ILE A 187 36.33 -2.95 7.28
C ILE A 187 36.23 -1.64 6.50
N ASN A 188 35.64 -1.72 5.31
CA ASN A 188 35.40 -0.58 4.44
C ASN A 188 33.96 -0.61 3.89
N GLY A 189 33.21 0.46 4.09
CA GLY A 189 31.85 0.59 3.56
C GLY A 189 31.02 1.65 4.26
N GLN A 190 29.73 1.70 3.90
CA GLN A 190 28.79 2.65 4.48
C GLN A 190 27.48 1.95 4.81
N LYS A 191 27.01 2.21 6.03
CA LYS A 191 25.71 1.76 6.53
C LYS A 191 24.75 2.95 6.62
N MET A 192 23.45 2.69 6.49
CA MET A 192 22.42 3.71 6.46
C MET A 192 21.20 3.30 7.27
N TRP A 193 20.50 4.30 7.81
CA TRP A 193 19.30 4.13 8.63
C TRP A 193 19.55 3.37 9.94
N ILE A 194 20.72 3.59 10.57
CA ILE A 194 21.11 2.88 11.79
C ILE A 194 20.50 3.56 13.01
N THR A 195 19.53 2.91 13.63
CA THR A 195 18.96 3.33 14.92
C THR A 195 20.01 3.25 16.02
N ASN A 196 20.05 4.25 16.91
CA ASN A 196 21.09 4.49 17.91
C ASN A 196 22.49 4.71 17.30
N GLY A 197 22.59 5.01 16.00
CA GLY A 197 23.87 5.08 15.28
C GLY A 197 24.86 6.11 15.84
N GLY A 198 24.41 7.19 16.46
CA GLY A 198 25.27 8.17 17.15
C GLY A 198 25.26 8.08 18.66
N LYS A 199 24.67 7.01 19.23
CA LYS A 199 24.48 6.81 20.68
C LYS A 199 25.02 5.48 21.17
N ALA A 200 25.29 4.54 20.26
CA ALA A 200 25.76 3.21 20.56
C ALA A 200 27.20 3.21 21.11
N ASN A 201 27.44 2.36 22.11
CA ASN A 201 28.76 2.00 22.61
C ASN A 201 29.45 0.98 21.70
N TRP A 202 28.67 0.08 21.09
CA TRP A 202 29.16 -0.90 20.12
C TRP A 202 28.07 -1.26 19.10
N TYR A 203 28.51 -1.78 17.95
CA TYR A 203 27.67 -2.19 16.84
C TYR A 203 27.77 -3.69 16.61
N PHE A 204 26.64 -4.35 16.35
CA PHE A 204 26.67 -5.52 15.48
C PHE A 204 26.83 -5.02 14.04
N LEU A 205 27.76 -5.57 13.27
CA LEU A 205 27.99 -5.21 11.87
C LEU A 205 28.01 -6.46 10.98
N LEU A 206 27.21 -6.44 9.91
CA LEU A 206 27.29 -7.45 8.84
C LEU A 206 28.10 -6.90 7.66
N ALA A 207 29.16 -7.62 7.30
CA ALA A 207 30.02 -7.27 6.18
C ALA A 207 30.33 -8.49 5.32
N ARG A 208 30.61 -8.26 4.03
CA ARG A 208 31.00 -9.28 3.07
C ARG A 208 32.48 -9.61 3.24
N THR A 209 32.79 -10.85 3.59
CA THR A 209 34.17 -11.36 3.70
C THR A 209 34.56 -12.18 2.48
N ASN A 210 33.59 -12.78 1.78
CA ASN A 210 33.87 -13.52 0.55
C ASN A 210 33.80 -12.60 -0.68
N SER A 211 34.93 -12.40 -1.34
CA SER A 211 35.06 -11.57 -2.54
C SER A 211 34.46 -12.18 -3.80
N ASP A 212 34.17 -13.49 -3.81
CA ASP A 212 33.52 -14.14 -4.95
C ASP A 212 32.08 -13.62 -5.09
N PRO A 213 31.71 -12.96 -6.21
CA PRO A 213 30.34 -12.49 -6.43
C PRO A 213 29.33 -13.65 -6.50
N LYS A 214 29.76 -14.87 -6.82
CA LYS A 214 28.92 -16.07 -6.91
C LYS A 214 28.78 -16.83 -5.58
N ALA A 215 29.48 -16.41 -4.53
CA ALA A 215 29.37 -17.04 -3.23
C ALA A 215 27.91 -16.97 -2.72
N PRO A 216 27.32 -18.08 -2.28
CA PRO A 216 25.96 -18.07 -1.76
C PRO A 216 25.88 -17.19 -0.50
N ALA A 217 24.75 -16.49 -0.31
CA ALA A 217 24.57 -15.57 0.82
C ALA A 217 24.85 -16.23 2.18
N SER A 218 24.53 -17.51 2.33
CA SER A 218 24.80 -18.31 3.55
C SER A 218 26.27 -18.49 3.90
N LYS A 219 27.21 -18.11 3.02
CA LYS A 219 28.66 -18.21 3.23
C LYS A 219 29.42 -16.91 2.92
N ALA A 220 28.76 -15.89 2.36
CA ALA A 220 29.42 -14.70 1.84
C ALA A 220 29.72 -13.62 2.91
N PHE A 221 29.00 -13.66 4.04
CA PHE A 221 28.98 -12.58 5.02
C PHE A 221 29.42 -13.04 6.40
N THR A 222 30.03 -12.14 7.15
CA THR A 222 30.48 -12.36 8.52
C THR A 222 29.89 -11.30 9.44
N GLY A 223 29.46 -11.72 10.63
CA GLY A 223 28.95 -10.82 11.66
C GLY A 223 30.07 -10.44 12.63
N PHE A 224 30.18 -9.16 12.95
CA PHE A 224 31.21 -8.60 13.82
C PHE A 224 30.57 -7.82 14.97
N ILE A 225 31.25 -7.79 16.11
CA ILE A 225 31.05 -6.77 17.14
C ILE A 225 32.09 -5.68 16.92
N VAL A 226 31.68 -4.42 16.81
CA VAL A 226 32.58 -3.28 16.53
C VAL A 226 32.39 -2.22 17.60
N GLU A 227 33.43 -1.93 18.37
CA GLU A 227 33.41 -0.85 19.38
C GLU A 227 33.23 0.50 18.67
N ALA A 228 32.35 1.36 19.17
CA ALA A 228 31.95 2.58 18.45
C ALA A 228 33.04 3.65 18.38
N ASP A 229 34.05 3.58 19.25
CA ASP A 229 35.23 4.44 19.28
C ASP A 229 36.40 3.91 18.44
N SER A 230 36.21 2.82 17.71
CA SER A 230 37.24 2.26 16.82
C SER A 230 37.65 3.31 15.76
N PRO A 231 38.96 3.58 15.59
CA PRO A 231 39.45 4.52 14.58
C PRO A 231 38.95 4.16 13.17
N GLY A 232 38.52 5.17 12.42
CA GLY A 232 37.98 5.02 11.06
C GLY A 232 36.44 4.99 10.98
N ILE A 233 35.75 4.88 12.12
CA ILE A 233 34.29 5.03 12.17
C ILE A 233 33.94 6.52 12.10
N GLN A 234 33.09 6.88 11.13
CA GLN A 234 32.57 8.24 10.98
C GLN A 234 31.05 8.21 11.04
N VAL A 235 30.52 8.67 12.17
CA VAL A 235 29.07 8.79 12.37
C VAL A 235 28.57 10.05 11.65
N GLY A 236 27.58 9.87 10.78
CA GLY A 236 26.97 10.95 10.03
C GLY A 236 26.06 11.85 10.87
N ARG A 237 25.35 12.75 10.18
CA ARG A 237 24.30 13.58 10.79
C ARG A 237 23.14 12.74 11.31
N LYS A 238 22.33 13.31 12.22
CA LYS A 238 21.00 12.78 12.54
C LYS A 238 20.09 13.00 11.33
N GLU A 239 19.43 11.95 10.85
CA GLU A 239 18.43 12.07 9.79
C GLU A 239 17.09 12.56 10.35
N MET A 240 16.46 13.50 9.65
CA MET A 240 15.19 14.12 10.05
C MET A 240 14.04 13.43 9.32
N ASN A 241 13.51 12.37 9.93
CA ASN A 241 12.43 11.56 9.38
C ASN A 241 11.04 12.14 9.70
N MET A 242 10.00 11.61 9.03
CA MET A 242 8.60 12.02 9.25
C MET A 242 8.11 11.72 10.69
N GLY A 243 8.37 10.50 11.18
CA GLY A 243 7.96 10.02 12.49
C GLY A 243 9.13 9.47 13.31
N GLN A 244 8.85 9.10 14.55
CA GLN A 244 9.80 8.61 15.55
C GLN A 244 10.98 9.57 15.75
N ARG A 245 10.72 10.87 15.68
CA ARG A 245 11.75 11.92 15.52
C ARG A 245 12.75 12.02 16.68
N CYS A 246 12.38 11.60 17.88
CA CYS A 246 13.29 11.54 19.03
C CYS A 246 14.26 10.35 18.99
N SER A 247 13.98 9.32 18.18
CA SER A 247 14.94 8.24 17.91
C SER A 247 16.16 8.79 17.16
N ASP A 248 17.34 8.25 17.45
CA ASP A 248 18.56 8.61 16.72
C ASP A 248 18.74 7.65 15.54
N THR A 249 18.73 8.17 14.31
CA THR A 249 18.93 7.38 13.08
C THR A 249 19.96 8.07 12.20
N ARG A 250 21.01 7.35 11.79
CA ARG A 250 22.16 7.93 11.09
C ARG A 250 22.72 7.03 9.99
N GLY A 251 23.44 7.65 9.05
CA GLY A 251 24.45 6.95 8.26
C GLY A 251 25.75 6.79 9.04
N ILE A 252 26.49 5.70 8.78
CA ILE A 252 27.79 5.43 9.41
C ILE A 252 28.76 4.96 8.32
N VAL A 253 29.90 5.63 8.19
CA VAL A 253 30.98 5.24 7.28
C VAL A 253 32.05 4.50 8.09
N PHE A 254 32.57 3.41 7.52
CA PHE A 254 33.69 2.66 8.03
C PHE A 254 34.82 2.79 7.02
N GLU A 255 35.90 3.49 7.38
CA GLU A 255 37.10 3.65 6.55
C GLU A 255 38.30 3.01 7.24
N ASP A 256 38.79 1.91 6.68
CA ASP A 256 39.90 1.11 7.21
C ASP A 256 39.77 0.75 8.70
N VAL A 257 38.55 0.50 9.16
CA VAL A 257 38.25 0.18 10.56
C VAL A 257 38.81 -1.20 10.91
N ARG A 258 39.70 -1.25 11.90
CA ARG A 258 40.37 -2.49 12.33
C ARG A 258 39.57 -3.17 13.44
N VAL A 259 39.15 -4.41 13.21
CA VAL A 259 38.35 -5.21 14.14
C VAL A 259 39.08 -6.51 14.46
N PRO A 260 39.32 -6.85 15.74
CA PRO A 260 40.07 -8.04 16.08
C PRO A 260 39.29 -9.32 15.75
N LYS A 261 40.00 -10.40 15.39
CA LYS A 261 39.36 -11.69 15.04
C LYS A 261 38.48 -12.25 16.16
N GLU A 262 38.76 -11.90 17.42
CA GLU A 262 37.97 -12.31 18.58
C GLU A 262 36.57 -11.69 18.62
N ASN A 263 36.32 -10.65 17.82
CA ASN A 263 35.01 -10.00 17.68
C ASN A 263 34.16 -10.60 16.53
N VAL A 264 34.66 -11.63 15.84
CA VAL A 264 33.87 -12.40 14.87
C VAL A 264 32.87 -13.28 15.60
N LEU A 265 31.59 -13.19 15.22
CA LEU A 265 30.54 -14.06 15.75
C LEU A 265 30.53 -15.40 15.02
N ILE A 266 30.68 -16.49 15.78
CA ILE A 266 30.84 -17.89 15.32
C ILE A 266 32.08 -18.10 14.45
N ALA A 267 32.03 -17.68 13.19
CA ALA A 267 33.06 -17.92 12.20
C ALA A 267 32.82 -17.05 10.96
N GLU A 268 33.86 -16.92 10.14
CA GLU A 268 33.76 -16.32 8.81
C GLU A 268 32.70 -17.04 7.95
N GLY A 269 31.82 -16.28 7.30
CA GLY A 269 30.73 -16.80 6.47
C GLY A 269 29.43 -17.11 7.23
N ALA A 270 29.41 -17.06 8.56
CA ALA A 270 28.20 -17.35 9.36
C ALA A 270 27.22 -16.16 9.47
N GLY A 271 27.62 -14.96 9.04
CA GLY A 271 26.94 -13.70 9.33
C GLY A 271 25.49 -13.63 8.86
N PHE A 272 25.19 -14.13 7.65
CA PHE A 272 23.84 -14.08 7.10
C PHE A 272 22.85 -14.92 7.94
N LYS A 273 23.26 -16.10 8.41
CA LYS A 273 22.43 -16.95 9.26
C LYS A 273 22.19 -16.31 10.63
N ILE A 274 23.19 -15.63 11.19
CA ILE A 274 23.08 -14.91 12.46
C ILE A 274 22.08 -13.76 12.32
N ALA A 275 22.23 -12.93 11.27
CA ALA A 275 21.32 -11.83 10.98
C ALA A 275 19.86 -12.32 10.81
N MET A 276 19.63 -13.38 10.03
CA MET A 276 18.30 -13.95 9.85
C MET A 276 17.75 -14.58 11.14
N GLY A 277 18.60 -15.25 11.92
CA GLY A 277 18.21 -15.84 13.21
C GLY A 277 17.82 -14.78 14.25
N ALA A 278 18.47 -13.62 14.23
CA ALA A 278 18.11 -12.50 15.10
C ALA A 278 16.69 -11.96 14.79
N PHE A 279 16.27 -11.98 13.51
CA PHE A 279 14.93 -11.53 13.13
C PHE A 279 13.80 -12.38 13.69
N ASP A 280 14.00 -13.68 13.87
CA ASP A 280 12.98 -14.57 14.46
C ASP A 280 12.61 -14.14 15.90
N LYS A 281 13.57 -13.58 16.66
CA LYS A 281 13.35 -13.08 18.03
C LYS A 281 12.98 -11.58 18.11
N THR A 282 13.37 -10.78 17.11
CA THR A 282 13.19 -9.31 17.14
C THR A 282 11.99 -8.82 16.33
N ARG A 283 11.48 -9.60 15.38
CA ARG A 283 10.24 -9.25 14.65
C ARG A 283 9.00 -9.23 15.52
N PRO A 284 8.76 -10.18 16.45
CA PRO A 284 7.58 -10.13 17.32
C PRO A 284 7.52 -8.86 18.19
N PRO A 285 8.61 -8.41 18.86
CA PRO A 285 8.61 -7.12 19.58
C PRO A 285 8.34 -5.92 18.68
N VAL A 286 8.87 -5.87 17.45
CA VAL A 286 8.54 -4.80 16.49
C VAL A 286 7.05 -4.78 16.15
N ALA A 287 6.42 -5.94 15.98
CA ALA A 287 4.97 -6.05 15.78
C ALA A 287 4.18 -5.60 17.01
N ALA A 288 4.64 -5.94 18.22
CA ALA A 288 4.06 -5.46 19.47
C ALA A 288 4.15 -3.93 19.60
N GLY A 289 5.22 -3.31 19.13
CA GLY A 289 5.36 -1.85 19.07
C GLY A 289 4.32 -1.20 18.16
N ALA A 290 4.05 -1.81 16.99
CA ALA A 290 3.00 -1.35 16.09
C ALA A 290 1.60 -1.47 16.74
N VAL A 291 1.34 -2.55 17.48
CA VAL A 291 0.09 -2.76 18.23
C VAL A 291 -0.06 -1.73 19.34
N GLY A 292 1.00 -1.40 20.08
CA GLY A 292 0.97 -0.38 21.13
C GLY A 292 0.60 1.00 20.59
N LEU A 293 1.16 1.39 19.44
CA LEU A 293 0.78 2.61 18.72
C LEU A 293 -0.70 2.58 18.30
N ALA A 294 -1.14 1.48 17.68
CA ALA A 294 -2.51 1.32 17.22
C ALA A 294 -3.51 1.37 18.39
N LYS A 295 -3.17 0.75 19.51
CA LYS A 295 -3.95 0.80 20.75
C LYS A 295 -4.06 2.22 21.28
N ARG A 296 -2.97 3.00 21.24
CA ARG A 296 -3.01 4.41 21.62
C ARG A 296 -3.92 5.22 20.70
N ALA A 297 -3.82 5.02 19.40
CA ALA A 297 -4.68 5.70 18.43
C ALA A 297 -6.17 5.38 18.66
N LEU A 298 -6.50 4.12 18.91
CA LEU A 298 -7.85 3.69 19.26
C LEU A 298 -8.37 4.34 20.56
N ASP A 299 -7.56 4.39 21.61
CA ASP A 299 -7.97 4.96 22.90
C ASP A 299 -8.21 6.47 22.81
N GLU A 300 -7.31 7.18 22.12
CA GLU A 300 -7.47 8.62 21.86
C GLU A 300 -8.74 8.89 21.05
N ALA A 301 -8.97 8.13 19.97
CA ALA A 301 -10.15 8.27 19.12
C ALA A 301 -11.45 7.96 19.89
N THR A 302 -11.46 6.90 20.68
CA THR A 302 -12.62 6.49 21.48
C THR A 302 -12.97 7.57 22.51
N ARG A 303 -11.97 8.07 23.25
CA ARG A 303 -12.16 9.14 24.24
C ARG A 303 -12.72 10.40 23.59
N TYR A 304 -12.12 10.84 22.48
CA TYR A 304 -12.61 12.02 21.76
C TYR A 304 -14.02 11.82 21.23
N ALA A 305 -14.35 10.62 20.74
CA ALA A 305 -15.67 10.32 20.21
C ALA A 305 -16.79 10.34 21.26
N LEU A 306 -16.46 10.03 22.51
CA LEU A 306 -17.38 10.10 23.65
C LEU A 306 -17.63 11.55 24.11
N GLU A 307 -16.67 12.45 23.92
CA GLU A 307 -16.74 13.84 24.38
C GLU A 307 -17.27 14.80 23.32
N ARG A 308 -16.77 14.70 22.08
CA ARG A 308 -17.09 15.61 20.98
C ARG A 308 -18.53 15.41 20.54
N LYS A 309 -19.28 16.50 20.35
CA LYS A 309 -20.66 16.47 19.83
C LYS A 309 -20.77 17.12 18.46
N THR A 310 -21.56 16.52 17.58
CA THR A 310 -22.06 17.11 16.34
C THR A 310 -23.52 16.71 16.16
N PHE A 311 -24.33 17.57 15.54
CA PHE A 311 -25.77 17.32 15.35
C PHE A 311 -26.50 16.94 16.66
N GLY A 312 -26.12 17.58 17.77
CA GLY A 312 -26.78 17.44 19.08
C GLY A 312 -26.36 16.24 19.94
N LYS A 313 -25.53 15.31 19.45
CA LYS A 313 -25.13 14.10 20.19
C LYS A 313 -23.62 13.83 20.13
N PRO A 314 -23.05 13.08 21.10
CA PRO A 314 -21.68 12.56 21.01
C PRO A 314 -21.42 11.87 19.68
N ILE A 315 -20.25 12.09 19.08
CA ILE A 315 -19.99 11.57 17.73
C ILE A 315 -19.92 10.05 17.69
N VAL A 316 -19.65 9.37 18.82
CA VAL A 316 -19.77 7.91 18.92
C VAL A 316 -21.19 7.41 18.58
N GLU A 317 -22.24 8.21 18.82
CA GLU A 317 -23.63 7.83 18.50
C GLU A 317 -23.96 7.94 16.99
N HIS A 318 -23.01 8.37 16.15
CA HIS A 318 -23.12 8.26 14.71
C HIS A 318 -22.61 6.88 14.27
N GLN A 319 -23.46 6.12 13.59
CA GLN A 319 -23.17 4.72 13.25
C GLN A 319 -21.85 4.54 12.48
N ALA A 320 -21.53 5.45 11.56
CA ALA A 320 -20.26 5.42 10.81
C ALA A 320 -19.03 5.52 11.73
N VAL A 321 -19.07 6.35 12.78
CA VAL A 321 -17.98 6.47 13.76
C VAL A 321 -17.91 5.23 14.65
N SER A 322 -19.06 4.73 15.10
CA SER A 322 -19.11 3.47 15.87
C SER A 322 -18.56 2.27 15.10
N PHE A 323 -18.87 2.17 13.80
CA PHE A 323 -18.36 1.08 12.94
C PHE A 323 -16.85 1.20 12.76
N LEU A 324 -16.34 2.41 12.55
CA LEU A 324 -14.91 2.66 12.44
C LEU A 324 -14.16 2.27 13.71
N LEU A 325 -14.66 2.66 14.89
CA LEU A 325 -14.10 2.26 16.18
C LEU A 325 -14.15 0.74 16.41
N ALA A 326 -15.24 0.08 15.99
CA ALA A 326 -15.37 -1.37 16.07
C ALA A 326 -14.32 -2.08 15.20
N GLU A 327 -14.12 -1.62 13.96
CA GLU A 327 -13.08 -2.15 13.09
C GLU A 327 -11.67 -1.93 13.64
N MET A 328 -11.39 -0.72 14.16
CA MET A 328 -10.10 -0.42 14.80
C MET A 328 -9.83 -1.37 15.96
N ALA A 329 -10.82 -1.62 16.83
CA ALA A 329 -10.71 -2.56 17.93
C ALA A 329 -10.45 -4.00 17.46
N MET A 330 -11.20 -4.49 16.46
CA MET A 330 -10.98 -5.82 15.86
C MET A 330 -9.55 -5.98 15.34
N LYS A 331 -9.06 -4.99 14.60
CA LYS A 331 -7.72 -4.99 14.01
C LYS A 331 -6.62 -5.04 15.09
N VAL A 332 -6.77 -4.24 16.16
CA VAL A 332 -5.82 -4.20 17.29
C VAL A 332 -5.78 -5.55 18.02
N GLU A 333 -6.92 -6.16 18.34
CA GLU A 333 -6.95 -7.46 19.02
C GLU A 333 -6.36 -8.59 18.17
N LEU A 334 -6.68 -8.62 16.87
CA LEU A 334 -6.12 -9.61 15.95
C LEU A 334 -4.59 -9.48 15.82
N ALA A 335 -4.08 -8.24 15.73
CA ALA A 335 -2.65 -7.98 15.66
C ALA A 335 -1.93 -8.36 16.96
N ARG A 336 -2.57 -8.12 18.12
CA ARG A 336 -2.05 -8.54 19.43
C ARG A 336 -1.87 -10.05 19.50
N MET A 337 -2.90 -10.80 19.13
CA MET A 337 -2.83 -12.26 19.09
C MET A 337 -1.75 -12.77 18.12
N ALA A 338 -1.54 -12.08 16.99
CA ALA A 338 -0.54 -12.48 16.01
C ALA A 338 0.89 -12.39 16.57
N TYR A 339 1.27 -11.28 17.23
CA TYR A 339 2.61 -11.18 17.83
C TYR A 339 2.75 -12.13 19.03
N GLN A 340 1.71 -12.30 19.85
CA GLN A 340 1.72 -13.23 20.99
C GLN A 340 1.99 -14.67 20.52
N ARG A 341 1.35 -15.09 19.42
CA ARG A 341 1.62 -16.39 18.78
C ARG A 341 3.07 -16.49 18.32
N ALA A 342 3.57 -15.47 17.64
CA ALA A 342 4.93 -15.47 17.11
C ALA A 342 5.99 -15.54 18.22
N ALA A 343 5.78 -14.80 19.32
CA ALA A 343 6.66 -14.79 20.48
C ALA A 343 6.65 -16.13 21.22
N TRP A 344 5.47 -16.68 21.49
CA TRP A 344 5.33 -17.99 22.13
C TRP A 344 6.01 -19.12 21.33
N GLU A 345 5.94 -19.07 20.00
CA GLU A 345 6.58 -20.08 19.15
C GLU A 345 8.10 -20.14 19.31
N VAL A 346 8.76 -18.98 19.37
CA VAL A 346 10.22 -18.93 19.50
C VAL A 346 10.67 -19.23 20.93
N ASP A 347 9.90 -18.85 21.94
CA ASP A 347 10.20 -19.18 23.34
C ASP A 347 10.03 -20.68 23.62
N ALA A 348 9.12 -21.34 22.90
CA ALA A 348 9.00 -22.79 22.91
C ALA A 348 10.08 -23.53 22.09
N GLY A 349 11.13 -22.82 21.65
CA GLY A 349 12.29 -23.37 20.95
C GLY A 349 12.04 -23.74 19.48
N ARG A 350 10.91 -23.31 18.89
CA ARG A 350 10.58 -23.58 17.49
C ARG A 350 10.89 -22.38 16.62
N ARG A 351 11.26 -22.64 15.36
CA ARG A 351 11.47 -21.59 14.38
C ARG A 351 10.13 -20.92 14.06
N ASN A 352 10.04 -19.61 14.26
CA ASN A 352 8.78 -18.86 14.16
C ASN A 352 8.69 -17.94 12.92
N THR A 353 9.63 -18.01 11.96
CA THR A 353 9.73 -17.09 10.81
C THR A 353 8.39 -16.82 10.12
N TYR A 354 7.55 -17.84 9.95
CA TYR A 354 6.19 -17.72 9.38
C TYR A 354 5.30 -16.80 10.23
N TYR A 355 5.11 -17.13 11.51
CA TYR A 355 4.26 -16.35 12.43
C TYR A 355 4.81 -14.95 12.69
N ALA A 356 6.12 -14.81 12.83
CA ALA A 356 6.77 -13.52 13.02
C ALA A 356 6.58 -12.58 11.80
N SER A 357 6.59 -13.14 10.59
CA SER A 357 6.35 -12.36 9.36
C SER A 357 4.87 -11.95 9.23
N ILE A 358 3.93 -12.85 9.55
CA ILE A 358 2.50 -12.52 9.62
C ILE A 358 2.26 -11.40 10.63
N ALA A 359 2.79 -11.54 11.85
CA ALA A 359 2.63 -10.55 12.91
C ALA A 359 3.16 -9.18 12.47
N LYS A 360 4.39 -9.12 11.93
CA LYS A 360 4.98 -7.84 11.48
C LYS A 360 4.18 -7.20 10.35
N ALA A 361 3.80 -7.98 9.34
CA ALA A 361 3.08 -7.45 8.18
C ALA A 361 1.70 -6.92 8.61
N PHE A 362 0.91 -7.75 9.29
CA PHE A 362 -0.43 -7.39 9.71
C PHE A 362 -0.44 -6.25 10.73
N ALA A 363 0.40 -6.31 11.76
CA ALA A 363 0.49 -5.26 12.77
C ALA A 363 0.97 -3.93 12.17
N GLY A 364 1.89 -3.97 11.19
CA GLY A 364 2.36 -2.77 10.50
C GLY A 364 1.28 -2.10 9.66
N ASP A 365 0.52 -2.88 8.89
CA ASP A 365 -0.58 -2.35 8.07
C ASP A 365 -1.70 -1.78 8.93
N ILE A 366 -2.13 -2.49 9.98
CA ILE A 366 -3.20 -2.00 10.83
C ILE A 366 -2.79 -0.79 11.66
N ALA A 367 -1.52 -0.67 12.07
CA ALA A 367 -1.07 0.50 12.82
C ALA A 367 -1.20 1.78 11.97
N ASN A 368 -0.92 1.68 10.67
CA ASN A 368 -1.12 2.79 9.72
C ASN A 368 -2.60 3.11 9.54
N GLN A 369 -3.43 2.10 9.32
CA GLN A 369 -4.88 2.28 9.14
C GLN A 369 -5.52 2.90 10.40
N VAL A 370 -5.28 2.32 11.57
CA VAL A 370 -5.87 2.75 12.85
C VAL A 370 -5.40 4.17 13.22
N ALA A 371 -4.14 4.52 12.94
CA ALA A 371 -3.66 5.88 13.19
C ALA A 371 -4.31 6.92 12.26
N ALA A 372 -4.50 6.59 10.97
CA ALA A 372 -5.20 7.45 10.03
C ALA A 372 -6.70 7.59 10.38
N ASP A 373 -7.35 6.50 10.76
CA ASP A 373 -8.76 6.48 11.20
C ASP A 373 -8.93 7.33 12.48
N ALA A 374 -7.96 7.29 13.40
CA ALA A 374 -7.96 8.14 14.58
C ALA A 374 -7.87 9.63 14.23
N VAL A 375 -7.00 10.02 13.28
CA VAL A 375 -6.96 11.40 12.75
C VAL A 375 -8.31 11.79 12.17
N GLN A 376 -8.95 10.91 11.40
CA GLN A 376 -10.25 11.15 10.78
C GLN A 376 -11.36 11.38 11.83
N ILE A 377 -11.39 10.59 12.91
CA ILE A 377 -12.37 10.74 14.01
C ILE A 377 -12.20 12.08 14.72
N PHE A 378 -10.98 12.59 14.86
CA PHE A 378 -10.74 13.92 15.42
C PHE A 378 -11.13 15.06 14.47
N GLY A 379 -11.27 14.79 13.16
CA GLY A 379 -11.54 15.79 12.13
C GLY A 379 -10.40 16.81 12.02
N GLY A 380 -10.72 18.09 11.86
CA GLY A 380 -9.70 19.15 11.74
C GLY A 380 -8.72 19.22 12.92
N ASN A 381 -9.16 18.87 14.13
CA ASN A 381 -8.27 18.79 15.30
C ASN A 381 -7.23 17.68 15.16
N GLY A 382 -7.57 16.58 14.47
CA GLY A 382 -6.67 15.45 14.27
C GLY A 382 -5.51 15.77 13.34
N PHE A 383 -5.64 16.81 12.52
CA PHE A 383 -4.59 17.33 11.66
C PHE A 383 -3.69 18.37 12.35
N ASN A 384 -4.06 18.81 13.56
CA ASN A 384 -3.35 19.84 14.30
C ASN A 384 -2.37 19.22 15.32
N THR A 385 -1.17 19.80 15.42
CA THR A 385 -0.07 19.29 16.26
C THR A 385 -0.29 19.43 17.76
N GLU A 386 -1.33 20.15 18.21
CA GLU A 386 -1.74 20.19 19.61
C GLU A 386 -2.46 18.91 20.05
N TYR A 387 -2.89 18.07 19.10
CA TYR A 387 -3.54 16.78 19.35
C TYR A 387 -2.60 15.60 19.05
N PRO A 388 -2.74 14.47 19.77
CA PRO A 388 -1.73 13.42 19.73
C PRO A 388 -1.75 12.56 18.46
N VAL A 389 -2.87 12.53 17.73
CA VAL A 389 -3.12 11.52 16.69
C VAL A 389 -2.33 11.74 15.39
N GLU A 390 -1.97 12.99 15.05
CA GLU A 390 -1.12 13.27 13.88
C GLU A 390 0.28 12.64 14.04
N LYS A 391 0.83 12.74 15.27
CA LYS A 391 2.12 12.13 15.61
C LYS A 391 2.04 10.62 15.46
N LEU A 392 0.96 10.00 15.93
CA LEU A 392 0.76 8.54 15.81
C LEU A 392 0.72 8.11 14.34
N MET A 393 0.06 8.89 13.47
CA MET A 393 0.03 8.62 12.03
C MET A 393 1.41 8.72 11.39
N ARG A 394 2.20 9.75 11.73
CA ARG A 394 3.59 9.87 11.26
C ARG A 394 4.47 8.72 11.75
N ASP A 395 4.35 8.37 13.02
CA ASP A 395 5.12 7.30 13.67
C ASP A 395 4.78 5.91 13.11
N ALA A 396 3.55 5.69 12.65
CA ALA A 396 3.08 4.38 12.18
C ALA A 396 3.74 3.93 10.87
N LYS A 397 4.15 4.86 10.00
CA LYS A 397 4.57 4.54 8.61
C LYS A 397 5.77 3.62 8.52
N ILE A 398 6.70 3.67 9.49
CA ILE A 398 7.89 2.80 9.50
C ILE A 398 7.55 1.32 9.68
N TYR A 399 6.41 1.00 10.30
CA TYR A 399 6.01 -0.39 10.52
C TYR A 399 5.46 -1.07 9.25
N GLN A 400 5.04 -0.30 8.25
CA GLN A 400 4.52 -0.84 7.00
C GLN A 400 5.62 -1.64 6.27
N GLY A 401 5.31 -2.87 5.86
CA GLY A 401 6.19 -3.58 4.92
C GLY A 401 6.07 -2.95 3.53
N THR A 402 7.05 -3.13 2.63
CA THR A 402 6.89 -2.81 1.20
C THR A 402 5.81 -3.71 0.61
N PRO A 403 4.57 -3.24 0.36
CA PRO A 403 3.53 -4.08 -0.20
C PRO A 403 3.57 -3.89 -1.71
N GLN A 404 4.15 -4.84 -2.44
CA GLN A 404 3.80 -4.96 -3.84
C GLN A 404 2.39 -5.57 -3.89
N LYS A 405 1.36 -4.71 -4.00
CA LYS A 405 -0.03 -5.14 -4.16
C LYS A 405 -0.24 -5.54 -5.61
N ASP A 406 -0.25 -6.84 -5.87
CA ASP A 406 -0.49 -7.41 -7.19
C ASP A 406 -1.45 -8.61 -7.08
N VAL A 407 -1.96 -9.09 -8.20
CA VAL A 407 -2.80 -10.29 -8.28
C VAL A 407 -2.00 -11.49 -8.78
N ILE A 408 -2.51 -12.70 -8.50
CA ILE A 408 -1.97 -13.94 -9.05
C ILE A 408 -2.88 -14.38 -10.18
N ILE A 409 -2.35 -14.41 -11.41
CA ILE A 409 -3.03 -15.02 -12.55
C ILE A 409 -2.86 -16.53 -12.44
N LYS A 410 -3.97 -17.27 -12.45
CA LYS A 410 -3.93 -18.73 -12.37
C LYS A 410 -3.37 -19.32 -13.68
N PRO A 411 -2.65 -20.46 -13.63
CA PRO A 411 -2.12 -21.09 -14.84
C PRO A 411 -3.18 -21.56 -15.85
N ASP A 412 -4.40 -21.78 -15.39
CA ASP A 412 -5.58 -22.18 -16.18
C ASP A 412 -6.46 -21.00 -16.59
N ALA A 413 -6.03 -19.75 -16.33
CA ALA A 413 -6.77 -18.58 -16.76
C ALA A 413 -6.94 -18.57 -18.29
N PRO A 414 -8.07 -18.05 -18.79
CA PRO A 414 -8.35 -18.08 -20.21
C PRO A 414 -7.34 -17.24 -21.01
N SER A 415 -7.00 -17.75 -22.20
CA SER A 415 -5.96 -17.19 -23.08
C SER A 415 -6.48 -16.74 -24.45
N THR A 416 -7.77 -16.92 -24.68
CA THR A 416 -8.49 -16.51 -25.90
C THR A 416 -9.68 -15.63 -25.55
N LEU A 417 -9.93 -14.61 -26.37
CA LEU A 417 -11.06 -13.72 -26.22
C LEU A 417 -12.38 -14.46 -26.47
N LEU A 418 -13.38 -14.26 -25.59
CA LEU A 418 -14.70 -14.89 -25.71
C LEU A 418 -15.73 -13.93 -26.32
N SER A 419 -15.44 -13.42 -27.51
CA SER A 419 -16.19 -12.32 -28.14
C SER A 419 -17.71 -12.53 -28.19
N GLU A 420 -18.17 -13.73 -28.56
CA GLU A 420 -19.62 -14.04 -28.61
C GLU A 420 -20.27 -14.01 -27.22
N LYS A 421 -19.58 -14.51 -26.18
CA LYS A 421 -20.09 -14.46 -24.80
C LYS A 421 -20.17 -13.03 -24.28
N HIS A 422 -19.18 -12.19 -24.59
CA HIS A 422 -19.24 -10.78 -24.20
C HIS A 422 -20.39 -10.06 -24.91
N ALA A 423 -20.68 -10.40 -26.16
CA ALA A 423 -21.84 -9.86 -26.88
C ALA A 423 -23.17 -10.35 -26.29
N ASP A 424 -23.27 -11.62 -25.89
CA ASP A 424 -24.43 -12.17 -25.18
C ASP A 424 -24.66 -11.47 -23.83
N TYR A 425 -23.58 -11.28 -23.06
CA TYR A 425 -23.58 -10.56 -21.79
C TYR A 425 -24.16 -9.15 -21.94
N ILE A 426 -23.62 -8.35 -22.86
CA ILE A 426 -24.07 -6.97 -23.10
C ILE A 426 -25.53 -6.94 -23.59
N ALA A 427 -25.89 -7.82 -24.52
CA ALA A 427 -27.26 -7.89 -25.04
C ALA A 427 -28.28 -8.23 -23.94
N SER A 428 -27.88 -9.01 -22.93
CA SER A 428 -28.76 -9.38 -21.80
C SER A 428 -29.06 -8.19 -20.86
N TYR A 429 -28.13 -7.24 -20.74
CA TYR A 429 -28.18 -6.13 -19.77
C TYR A 429 -29.39 -5.18 -19.99
N GLY A 430 -29.95 -5.13 -21.21
CA GLY A 430 -31.12 -4.32 -21.56
C GLY A 430 -32.48 -5.02 -21.42
N THR A 431 -32.51 -6.33 -21.11
CA THR A 431 -33.74 -7.14 -21.18
C THR A 431 -34.49 -7.25 -19.86
N LYS A 432 -33.82 -7.02 -18.72
CA LYS A 432 -34.37 -7.21 -17.36
C LYS A 432 -34.75 -5.88 -16.70
N LYS A 433 -35.75 -5.20 -17.23
CA LYS A 433 -36.16 -3.84 -16.78
C LYS A 433 -36.80 -3.78 -15.40
N ASP A 434 -37.29 -4.92 -14.88
CA ASP A 434 -37.97 -5.01 -13.60
C ASP A 434 -37.05 -5.46 -12.44
N ASP A 435 -35.75 -5.59 -12.70
CA ASP A 435 -34.78 -6.06 -11.70
C ASP A 435 -34.21 -4.92 -10.84
N TYR A 436 -33.81 -5.22 -9.61
CA TYR A 436 -33.22 -4.26 -8.68
C TYR A 436 -31.95 -3.60 -9.25
N GLU A 437 -31.12 -4.37 -9.96
CA GLU A 437 -29.91 -3.87 -10.61
C GLU A 437 -30.20 -2.83 -11.71
N TYR A 438 -31.32 -3.00 -12.42
CA TYR A 438 -31.74 -2.05 -13.45
C TYR A 438 -32.10 -0.69 -12.83
N CYS A 439 -32.85 -0.68 -11.72
CA CYS A 439 -33.18 0.55 -10.99
C CYS A 439 -31.95 1.17 -10.32
N MET A 440 -31.08 0.35 -9.71
CA MET A 440 -29.89 0.84 -9.03
C MET A 440 -28.87 1.49 -9.96
N SER A 441 -28.87 1.16 -11.25
CA SER A 441 -27.93 1.68 -12.25
C SER A 441 -28.43 2.92 -13.01
N GLU A 442 -29.57 3.52 -12.62
CA GLU A 442 -30.15 4.68 -13.32
C GLU A 442 -29.18 5.85 -13.44
N TYR A 443 -28.41 6.13 -12.39
CA TYR A 443 -27.42 7.22 -12.37
C TYR A 443 -26.24 7.00 -13.33
N LEU A 444 -26.04 5.81 -13.89
CA LEU A 444 -25.01 5.51 -14.89
C LEU A 444 -25.57 5.09 -16.24
N ARG A 445 -26.90 5.04 -16.40
CA ARG A 445 -27.55 4.34 -17.51
C ARG A 445 -27.07 4.83 -18.89
N MET A 446 -27.02 6.14 -19.12
CA MET A 446 -26.51 6.71 -20.39
C MET A 446 -25.08 6.24 -20.71
N SER A 447 -24.19 6.26 -19.73
CA SER A 447 -22.82 5.79 -19.90
C SER A 447 -22.74 4.28 -20.06
N GLY A 448 -23.57 3.52 -19.35
CA GLY A 448 -23.71 2.07 -19.51
C GLY A 448 -24.14 1.67 -20.93
N VAL A 449 -25.09 2.40 -21.52
CA VAL A 449 -25.49 2.22 -22.91
C VAL A 449 -24.32 2.53 -23.85
N TYR A 450 -23.61 3.63 -23.64
CA TYR A 450 -22.43 3.97 -24.44
C TYR A 450 -21.36 2.87 -24.37
N TRP A 451 -21.04 2.36 -23.18
CA TRP A 451 -20.04 1.31 -22.99
C TRP A 451 -20.43 0.03 -23.71
N GLY A 452 -21.67 -0.43 -23.51
CA GLY A 452 -22.20 -1.62 -24.16
C GLY A 452 -22.20 -1.49 -25.68
N LEU A 453 -22.71 -0.37 -26.23
CA LEU A 453 -22.77 -0.17 -27.67
C LEU A 453 -21.40 -0.08 -28.34
N THR A 454 -20.46 0.62 -27.70
CA THR A 454 -19.10 0.76 -28.23
C THR A 454 -18.39 -0.59 -28.24
N ALA A 455 -18.51 -1.38 -27.17
CA ALA A 455 -17.96 -2.73 -27.12
C ALA A 455 -18.60 -3.63 -28.20
N MET A 456 -19.92 -3.55 -28.38
CA MET A 456 -20.63 -4.28 -29.43
C MET A 456 -20.17 -3.88 -30.83
N ASP A 457 -19.95 -2.60 -31.11
CA ASP A 457 -19.44 -2.19 -32.43
C ASP A 457 -17.99 -2.63 -32.66
N LEU A 458 -17.11 -2.51 -31.66
CA LEU A 458 -15.73 -2.98 -31.72
C LEU A 458 -15.65 -4.50 -32.01
N MET A 459 -16.62 -5.28 -31.51
CA MET A 459 -16.75 -6.71 -31.79
C MET A 459 -17.56 -7.02 -33.06
N GLY A 460 -18.05 -6.03 -33.81
CA GLY A 460 -18.86 -6.24 -35.02
C GLY A 460 -20.32 -6.68 -34.76
N GLN A 461 -20.79 -6.56 -33.53
CA GLN A 461 -22.06 -7.07 -33.02
C GLN A 461 -23.11 -5.98 -32.75
N LEU A 462 -22.89 -4.74 -33.19
CA LEU A 462 -23.78 -3.59 -32.95
C LEU A 462 -25.24 -3.83 -33.41
N HIS A 463 -25.44 -4.64 -34.46
CA HIS A 463 -26.75 -4.98 -35.02
C HIS A 463 -27.68 -5.74 -34.04
N ARG A 464 -27.13 -6.31 -32.96
CA ARG A 464 -27.89 -7.01 -31.92
C ARG A 464 -28.63 -6.06 -30.96
N MET A 465 -28.30 -4.77 -30.99
CA MET A 465 -28.79 -3.77 -30.04
C MET A 465 -30.03 -3.05 -30.59
N ASN A 466 -31.00 -2.75 -29.72
CA ASN A 466 -32.25 -2.09 -30.12
C ASN A 466 -32.03 -0.58 -30.37
N LYS A 467 -31.66 -0.23 -31.60
CA LYS A 467 -31.38 1.17 -32.01
C LYS A 467 -32.53 2.12 -31.69
N GLU A 468 -33.77 1.77 -32.06
CA GLU A 468 -34.92 2.68 -31.92
C GLU A 468 -35.22 3.02 -30.45
N GLU A 469 -35.15 2.02 -29.57
CA GLU A 469 -35.36 2.21 -28.14
C GLU A 469 -34.28 3.11 -27.53
N ILE A 470 -33.02 2.89 -27.91
CA ILE A 470 -31.89 3.68 -27.40
C ILE A 470 -32.00 5.14 -27.86
N LEU A 471 -32.31 5.39 -29.14
CA LEU A 471 -32.48 6.74 -29.66
C LEU A 471 -33.65 7.47 -28.97
N SER A 472 -34.75 6.76 -28.70
CA SER A 472 -35.89 7.30 -27.96
C SER A 472 -35.51 7.68 -26.51
N PHE A 473 -34.74 6.81 -25.84
CA PHE A 473 -34.22 7.08 -24.49
C PHE A 473 -33.28 8.30 -24.44
N ILE A 474 -32.36 8.44 -25.40
CA ILE A 474 -31.47 9.61 -25.47
C ILE A 474 -32.29 10.89 -25.65
N LYS A 475 -33.28 10.86 -26.55
CA LYS A 475 -34.15 12.01 -26.80
C LYS A 475 -34.92 12.43 -25.55
N SER A 476 -35.41 11.49 -24.76
CA SER A 476 -36.14 11.80 -23.52
C SER A 476 -35.25 12.29 -22.38
N CYS A 477 -33.93 12.11 -22.47
CA CYS A 477 -32.96 12.59 -21.48
C CYS A 477 -32.37 13.97 -21.84
N GLN A 478 -32.70 14.58 -22.99
CA GLN A 478 -32.25 15.93 -23.30
C GLN A 478 -33.11 16.98 -22.58
N HIS A 479 -32.47 17.86 -21.82
CA HIS A 479 -33.13 18.94 -21.07
C HIS A 479 -33.28 20.21 -21.92
N GLU A 480 -34.13 21.14 -21.46
CA GLU A 480 -34.34 22.41 -22.14
C GLU A 480 -33.07 23.26 -22.26
N CYS A 481 -32.18 23.17 -21.28
CA CYS A 481 -30.86 23.81 -21.26
C CYS A 481 -29.88 23.19 -22.26
N GLY A 482 -30.22 22.05 -22.88
CA GLY A 482 -29.43 21.37 -23.91
C GLY A 482 -28.61 20.18 -23.41
N GLY A 483 -28.24 20.17 -22.13
CA GLY A 483 -27.53 19.05 -21.51
C GLY A 483 -28.38 17.78 -21.46
N ILE A 484 -27.70 16.64 -21.43
CA ILE A 484 -28.33 15.31 -21.39
C ILE A 484 -28.02 14.65 -20.04
N SER A 485 -29.02 14.03 -19.44
CA SER A 485 -28.93 13.37 -18.13
C SER A 485 -28.65 11.87 -18.23
N ALA A 486 -28.29 11.26 -17.09
CA ALA A 486 -27.98 9.82 -17.02
C ALA A 486 -29.18 8.94 -17.36
N SER A 487 -30.38 9.37 -16.94
CA SER A 487 -31.66 8.72 -17.11
C SER A 487 -32.77 9.76 -16.96
N ILE A 488 -34.00 9.39 -17.31
CA ILE A 488 -35.18 10.26 -17.22
C ILE A 488 -35.37 10.71 -15.76
N GLY A 489 -35.48 12.02 -15.54
CA GLY A 489 -35.68 12.61 -14.22
C GLY A 489 -34.41 12.93 -13.44
N HIS A 490 -33.23 12.68 -14.01
CA HIS A 490 -31.94 13.09 -13.44
C HIS A 490 -31.49 14.45 -13.99
N ASP A 491 -30.57 15.12 -13.29
CA ASP A 491 -29.97 16.36 -13.75
C ASP A 491 -29.04 16.11 -14.98
N PRO A 492 -28.99 17.06 -15.93
CA PRO A 492 -28.08 16.97 -17.06
C PRO A 492 -26.63 17.20 -16.62
N HIS A 493 -25.69 16.51 -17.26
CA HIS A 493 -24.27 16.59 -16.90
C HIS A 493 -23.37 16.36 -18.13
N LEU A 494 -22.17 16.96 -18.17
CA LEU A 494 -21.22 16.83 -19.28
C LEU A 494 -20.88 15.37 -19.64
N LEU A 495 -20.64 14.54 -18.63
CA LEU A 495 -20.35 13.11 -18.81
C LEU A 495 -21.41 12.39 -19.65
N TYR A 496 -22.69 12.55 -19.30
CA TYR A 496 -23.78 11.88 -20.02
C TYR A 496 -24.08 12.53 -21.37
N THR A 497 -23.83 13.84 -21.48
CA THR A 497 -23.91 14.58 -22.74
C THR A 497 -22.89 14.04 -23.75
N LEU A 498 -21.63 13.82 -23.33
CA LEU A 498 -20.62 13.18 -24.17
C LEU A 498 -21.08 11.75 -24.57
N SER A 499 -21.44 10.91 -23.60
CA SER A 499 -21.89 9.53 -23.86
C SER A 499 -23.03 9.49 -24.88
N ALA A 500 -24.04 10.36 -24.74
CA ALA A 500 -25.15 10.47 -25.67
C ALA A 500 -24.70 10.87 -27.08
N VAL A 501 -23.85 11.90 -27.21
CA VAL A 501 -23.31 12.34 -28.51
C VAL A 501 -22.50 11.22 -29.17
N GLN A 502 -21.70 10.48 -28.40
CA GLN A 502 -20.95 9.33 -28.91
C GLN A 502 -21.87 8.23 -29.42
N ILE A 503 -22.94 7.88 -28.69
CA ILE A 503 -23.94 6.90 -29.14
C ILE A 503 -24.63 7.35 -30.43
N LEU A 504 -25.04 8.62 -30.49
CA LEU A 504 -25.70 9.19 -31.66
C LEU A 504 -24.77 9.19 -32.88
N ILE A 505 -23.48 9.45 -32.69
CA ILE A 505 -22.47 9.37 -33.74
C ILE A 505 -22.24 7.94 -34.18
N LEU A 506 -22.13 6.97 -33.27
CA LEU A 506 -22.04 5.53 -33.62
C LEU A 506 -23.16 5.15 -34.59
N TYR A 507 -24.40 5.55 -34.27
CA TYR A 507 -25.59 5.25 -35.07
C TYR A 507 -25.88 6.19 -36.25
N ASP A 508 -25.03 7.21 -36.48
CA ASP A 508 -25.26 8.26 -37.49
C ASP A 508 -26.65 8.91 -37.34
N SER A 509 -26.95 9.38 -36.13
CA SER A 509 -28.31 9.79 -35.72
C SER A 509 -28.33 11.07 -34.88
N LEU A 510 -27.35 11.98 -35.06
CA LEU A 510 -27.29 13.27 -34.34
C LEU A 510 -28.57 14.12 -34.47
N HIS A 511 -29.35 13.95 -35.53
CA HIS A 511 -30.63 14.64 -35.76
C HIS A 511 -31.71 14.36 -34.70
N VAL A 512 -31.49 13.38 -33.80
CA VAL A 512 -32.42 13.01 -32.73
C VAL A 512 -32.48 14.05 -31.61
N VAL A 513 -31.40 14.82 -31.42
CA VAL A 513 -31.25 15.82 -30.36
C VAL A 513 -30.99 17.20 -30.95
N ASP A 514 -31.25 18.24 -30.16
CA ASP A 514 -30.88 19.61 -30.51
C ASP A 514 -29.38 19.83 -30.26
N VAL A 515 -28.57 19.74 -31.31
CA VAL A 515 -27.12 19.92 -31.25
C VAL A 515 -26.73 21.35 -30.86
N ASN A 516 -27.49 22.36 -31.28
CA ASN A 516 -27.17 23.75 -30.96
C ASN A 516 -27.30 24.00 -29.46
N LYS A 517 -28.37 23.47 -28.85
CA LYS A 517 -28.53 23.54 -27.40
C LYS A 517 -27.45 22.78 -26.64
N ILE A 518 -26.96 21.64 -27.14
CA ILE A 518 -25.82 20.94 -26.52
C ILE A 518 -24.58 21.85 -26.50
N VAL A 519 -24.31 22.55 -27.60
CA VAL A 519 -23.18 23.50 -27.69
C VAL A 519 -23.37 24.66 -26.70
N GLU A 520 -24.57 25.24 -26.63
CA GLU A 520 -24.90 26.30 -25.66
C GLU A 520 -24.74 25.84 -24.20
N TYR A 521 -25.19 24.62 -23.89
CA TYR A 521 -25.01 24.00 -22.58
C TYR A 521 -23.54 23.90 -22.19
N ILE A 522 -22.70 23.32 -23.06
CA ILE A 522 -21.27 23.16 -22.81
C ILE A 522 -20.59 24.53 -22.63
N GLN A 523 -20.93 25.50 -23.50
CA GLN A 523 -20.41 26.86 -23.41
C GLN A 523 -20.76 27.50 -22.06
N SER A 524 -21.98 27.30 -21.55
CA SER A 524 -22.43 27.85 -20.26
C SER A 524 -21.66 27.30 -19.05
N LEU A 525 -21.00 26.15 -19.20
CA LEU A 525 -20.28 25.48 -18.12
C LEU A 525 -18.80 25.87 -18.02
N GLN A 526 -18.25 26.55 -19.03
CA GLN A 526 -16.89 27.09 -18.99
C GLN A 526 -16.81 28.25 -17.99
N LYS A 527 -15.80 28.22 -17.11
CA LYS A 527 -15.53 29.25 -16.11
C LYS A 527 -14.52 30.27 -16.61
N GLU A 528 -14.41 31.39 -15.90
CA GLU A 528 -13.53 32.49 -16.29
C GLU A 528 -12.04 32.10 -16.37
N ASP A 529 -11.63 31.12 -15.57
CA ASP A 529 -10.28 30.55 -15.51
C ASP A 529 -10.02 29.45 -16.56
N GLY A 530 -10.99 29.19 -17.45
CA GLY A 530 -10.91 28.17 -18.49
C GLY A 530 -11.35 26.76 -18.05
N SER A 531 -11.52 26.53 -16.75
CA SER A 531 -12.03 25.26 -16.24
C SER A 531 -13.49 25.02 -16.64
N PHE A 532 -13.94 23.76 -16.57
CA PHE A 532 -15.33 23.40 -16.84
C PHE A 532 -15.99 22.83 -15.59
N ALA A 533 -17.21 23.28 -15.31
CA ALA A 533 -18.08 22.59 -14.37
C ALA A 533 -18.78 21.40 -15.03
N GLY A 534 -19.04 20.35 -14.25
CA GLY A 534 -19.78 19.17 -14.74
C GLY A 534 -21.25 19.46 -15.06
N ASP A 535 -21.85 20.35 -14.27
CA ASP A 535 -23.25 20.76 -14.31
C ASP A 535 -23.45 22.15 -13.62
N GLU A 536 -24.69 22.51 -13.32
CA GLU A 536 -25.04 23.77 -12.66
C GLU A 536 -24.57 23.89 -11.20
N TRP A 537 -24.21 22.78 -10.55
CA TRP A 537 -23.77 22.74 -9.15
C TRP A 537 -22.29 23.12 -8.97
N GLY A 538 -21.53 23.19 -10.07
CA GLY A 538 -20.23 23.87 -10.11
C GLY A 538 -19.02 23.03 -9.70
N GLU A 539 -19.11 21.70 -9.67
CA GLU A 539 -17.93 20.84 -9.47
C GLU A 539 -16.94 21.04 -10.62
N ILE A 540 -15.66 21.30 -10.31
CA ILE A 540 -14.58 21.47 -11.29
C ILE A 540 -13.67 20.24 -11.29
N ASP A 541 -13.46 19.68 -12.49
CA ASP A 541 -12.56 18.54 -12.71
C ASP A 541 -12.02 18.54 -14.15
N THR A 542 -10.76 18.15 -14.35
CA THR A 542 -10.14 17.99 -15.68
C THR A 542 -10.90 17.00 -16.58
N ARG A 543 -11.62 16.02 -16.01
CA ARG A 543 -12.56 15.15 -16.75
C ARG A 543 -13.61 15.96 -17.51
N PHE A 544 -14.11 17.04 -16.92
CA PHE A 544 -15.13 17.89 -17.53
C PHE A 544 -14.55 18.72 -18.67
N SER A 545 -13.29 19.16 -18.55
CA SER A 545 -12.57 19.82 -19.66
C SER A 545 -12.43 18.86 -20.84
N PHE A 546 -12.03 17.61 -20.59
CA PHE A 546 -12.00 16.56 -21.61
C PHE A 546 -13.38 16.30 -22.21
N CYS A 547 -14.43 16.14 -21.39
CA CYS A 547 -15.78 15.88 -21.91
C CYS A 547 -16.32 17.02 -22.76
N ALA A 548 -16.08 18.27 -22.37
CA ALA A 548 -16.47 19.45 -23.15
C ALA A 548 -15.75 19.46 -24.51
N ALA A 549 -14.42 19.37 -24.52
CA ALA A 549 -13.63 19.37 -25.74
C ALA A 549 -13.97 18.17 -26.65
N ALA A 550 -14.10 16.97 -26.08
CA ALA A 550 -14.43 15.78 -26.85
C ALA A 550 -15.82 15.89 -27.49
N THR A 551 -16.82 16.39 -26.76
CA THR A 551 -18.17 16.57 -27.30
C THR A 551 -18.17 17.60 -28.43
N LEU A 552 -17.52 18.74 -28.22
CA LEU A 552 -17.46 19.80 -29.23
C LEU A 552 -16.64 19.38 -30.45
N ALA A 553 -15.54 18.64 -30.28
CA ALA A 553 -14.76 18.10 -31.39
C ALA A 553 -15.57 17.13 -32.25
N LEU A 554 -16.32 16.23 -31.60
CA LEU A 554 -17.22 15.29 -32.26
C LEU A 554 -18.36 15.97 -33.03
N LEU A 555 -18.77 17.16 -32.58
CA LEU A 555 -19.78 17.98 -33.24
C LEU A 555 -19.20 18.98 -34.26
N GLY A 556 -17.87 19.07 -34.38
CA GLY A 556 -17.20 20.06 -35.22
C GLY A 556 -17.37 21.51 -34.74
N ARG A 557 -17.49 21.71 -33.43
CA ARG A 557 -17.85 22.99 -32.78
C ARG A 557 -16.90 23.43 -31.65
N LEU A 558 -15.61 23.09 -31.74
CA LEU A 558 -14.61 23.56 -30.77
C LEU A 558 -14.50 25.08 -30.69
N ASP A 559 -14.92 25.80 -31.75
CA ASP A 559 -14.99 27.26 -31.81
C ASP A 559 -15.96 27.90 -30.79
N ALA A 560 -16.82 27.09 -30.14
CA ALA A 560 -17.80 27.59 -29.20
C ALA A 560 -17.24 27.96 -27.81
N ILE A 561 -16.01 27.54 -27.49
CA ILE A 561 -15.39 27.73 -26.17
C ILE A 561 -14.05 28.46 -26.29
N ASP A 562 -13.58 29.03 -25.18
CA ASP A 562 -12.23 29.58 -25.07
C ASP A 562 -11.21 28.44 -24.90
N VAL A 563 -10.69 27.93 -26.02
CA VAL A 563 -9.76 26.80 -26.03
C VAL A 563 -8.43 27.17 -25.36
N GLU A 564 -7.94 28.40 -25.55
CA GLU A 564 -6.66 28.85 -24.99
C GLU A 564 -6.70 28.80 -23.46
N LYS A 565 -7.74 29.36 -22.83
CA LYS A 565 -7.90 29.30 -21.37
C LYS A 565 -8.09 27.87 -20.86
N ALA A 566 -8.84 27.05 -21.59
CA ALA A 566 -9.04 25.66 -21.20
C ALA A 566 -7.72 24.87 -21.23
N VAL A 567 -6.85 25.12 -22.21
CA VAL A 567 -5.48 24.59 -22.26
C VAL A 567 -4.64 25.08 -21.08
N GLU A 568 -4.68 26.38 -20.75
CA GLU A 568 -3.98 26.92 -19.58
C GLU A 568 -4.42 26.23 -18.27
N PHE A 569 -5.72 26.02 -18.08
CA PHE A 569 -6.25 25.31 -16.92
C PHE A 569 -5.75 23.86 -16.86
N VAL A 570 -5.86 23.11 -17.96
CA VAL A 570 -5.42 21.70 -18.00
C VAL A 570 -3.92 21.58 -17.72
N LEU A 571 -3.09 22.46 -18.30
CA LEU A 571 -1.65 22.47 -18.05
C LEU A 571 -1.30 22.86 -16.61
N SER A 572 -2.09 23.74 -15.97
CA SER A 572 -1.92 24.07 -14.56
C SER A 572 -2.22 22.90 -13.59
N CYS A 573 -2.85 21.84 -14.09
CA CYS A 573 -3.11 20.59 -13.36
C CYS A 573 -1.96 19.57 -13.47
N MET A 574 -0.91 19.88 -14.23
CA MET A 574 0.26 19.02 -14.42
C MET A 574 1.17 19.06 -13.17
N ASN A 575 1.65 17.89 -12.75
CA ASN A 575 2.52 17.73 -11.59
C ASN A 575 4.00 17.59 -11.99
N PHE A 576 4.88 17.70 -10.99
CA PHE A 576 6.33 17.57 -11.17
C PHE A 576 6.77 16.19 -11.71
N ASP A 577 5.92 15.17 -11.56
CA ASP A 577 6.14 13.81 -12.03
C ASP A 577 5.68 13.59 -13.47
N GLY A 578 5.26 14.66 -14.16
CA GLY A 578 4.74 14.66 -15.52
C GLY A 578 3.27 14.24 -15.63
N GLY A 579 2.67 13.72 -14.55
CA GLY A 579 1.27 13.33 -14.51
C GLY A 579 0.31 14.50 -14.30
N PHE A 580 -0.99 14.19 -14.24
CA PHE A 580 -2.06 15.18 -14.06
C PHE A 580 -3.01 14.79 -12.92
N GLY A 581 -3.42 15.80 -12.15
CA GLY A 581 -4.50 15.69 -11.15
C GLY A 581 -5.83 16.28 -11.66
N CYS A 582 -6.89 16.18 -10.85
CA CYS A 582 -8.22 16.70 -11.21
C CYS A 582 -8.34 18.24 -11.25
N ARG A 583 -7.42 18.94 -10.60
CA ARG A 583 -7.30 20.41 -10.50
C ARG A 583 -5.87 20.75 -10.08
N PRO A 584 -5.45 22.04 -10.12
CA PRO A 584 -4.10 22.42 -9.71
C PRO A 584 -3.77 21.96 -8.28
N GLY A 585 -2.63 21.29 -8.14
CA GLY A 585 -2.14 20.74 -6.86
C GLY A 585 -2.75 19.40 -6.43
N SER A 586 -3.66 18.80 -7.22
CA SER A 586 -4.15 17.44 -6.97
C SER A 586 -3.14 16.38 -7.39
N GLU A 587 -3.13 15.23 -6.71
CA GLU A 587 -2.24 14.09 -7.01
C GLU A 587 -2.47 13.53 -8.42
N SER A 588 -1.37 13.10 -9.07
CA SER A 588 -1.39 12.42 -10.37
C SER A 588 -2.18 11.11 -10.33
N HIS A 589 -3.09 10.92 -11.29
CA HIS A 589 -3.89 9.70 -11.42
C HIS A 589 -4.05 9.29 -12.89
N ALA A 590 -3.92 8.00 -13.21
CA ALA A 590 -3.94 7.52 -14.60
C ALA A 590 -5.22 7.92 -15.38
N GLY A 591 -6.38 7.89 -14.74
CA GLY A 591 -7.63 8.34 -15.37
C GLY A 591 -7.64 9.85 -15.66
N GLN A 592 -6.99 10.67 -14.84
CA GLN A 592 -6.87 12.10 -15.08
C GLN A 592 -5.83 12.41 -16.14
N ILE A 593 -4.73 11.65 -16.16
CA ILE A 593 -3.75 11.68 -17.24
C ILE A 593 -4.41 11.38 -18.59
N TYR A 594 -5.27 10.36 -18.67
CA TYR A 594 -6.02 10.06 -19.89
C TYR A 594 -6.85 11.26 -20.35
N CYS A 595 -7.64 11.86 -19.45
CA CYS A 595 -8.46 13.03 -19.79
C CYS A 595 -7.62 14.24 -20.22
N CYS A 596 -6.55 14.56 -19.50
CA CYS A 596 -5.71 15.72 -19.83
C CYS A 596 -4.94 15.50 -21.14
N THR A 597 -4.36 14.31 -21.33
CA THR A 597 -3.64 13.97 -22.57
C THR A 597 -4.60 13.93 -23.75
N GLY A 598 -5.80 13.37 -23.58
CA GLY A 598 -6.84 13.38 -24.59
C GLY A 598 -7.34 14.78 -24.93
N PHE A 599 -7.48 15.66 -23.93
CA PHE A 599 -7.82 17.06 -24.15
C PHE A 599 -6.74 17.78 -24.97
N LEU A 600 -5.47 17.59 -24.61
CA LEU A 600 -4.35 18.17 -25.35
C LEU A 600 -4.25 17.59 -26.78
N ALA A 601 -4.57 16.31 -26.98
CA ALA A 601 -4.65 15.69 -28.30
C ALA A 601 -5.78 16.27 -29.17
N ILE A 602 -6.93 16.61 -28.57
CA ILE A 602 -8.06 17.24 -29.27
C ILE A 602 -7.74 18.68 -29.68
N THR A 603 -6.90 19.37 -28.92
CA THR A 603 -6.58 20.79 -29.08
C THR A 603 -5.23 21.05 -29.76
N ASP A 604 -4.57 20.01 -30.26
CA ASP A 604 -3.25 20.04 -30.91
C ASP A 604 -2.14 20.63 -30.00
N GLN A 605 -2.18 20.27 -28.71
CA GLN A 605 -1.29 20.77 -27.65
C GLN A 605 -0.43 19.68 -26.99
N LEU A 606 -0.28 18.49 -27.58
CA LEU A 606 0.57 17.43 -26.98
C LEU A 606 2.05 17.85 -26.90
N HIS A 607 2.49 18.77 -27.75
CA HIS A 607 3.86 19.31 -27.72
C HIS A 607 4.20 20.06 -26.41
N GLN A 608 3.22 20.41 -25.58
CA GLN A 608 3.44 21.10 -24.30
C GLN A 608 3.81 20.16 -23.14
N ILE A 609 3.66 18.85 -23.30
CA ILE A 609 4.01 17.87 -22.24
C ILE A 609 5.35 17.19 -22.50
N ASN A 610 6.05 16.85 -21.41
CA ASN A 610 7.22 15.99 -21.50
C ASN A 610 6.78 14.53 -21.64
N VAL A 611 6.70 14.07 -22.88
CA VAL A 611 6.21 12.72 -23.24
C VAL A 611 7.03 11.58 -22.62
N ASP A 612 8.33 11.75 -22.41
CA ASP A 612 9.17 10.71 -21.81
C ASP A 612 9.00 10.63 -20.30
N LEU A 613 8.86 11.77 -19.63
CA LEU A 613 8.57 11.82 -18.19
C LEU A 613 7.19 11.22 -17.89
N LEU A 614 6.17 11.63 -18.65
CA LEU A 614 4.83 11.05 -18.53
C LEU A 614 4.80 9.57 -18.91
N GLY A 615 5.50 9.20 -19.98
CA GLY A 615 5.65 7.80 -20.40
C GLY A 615 6.27 6.93 -19.32
N TRP A 616 7.28 7.44 -18.61
CA TRP A 616 7.91 6.73 -17.50
C TRP A 616 6.94 6.53 -16.33
N TRP A 617 6.19 7.59 -15.97
CA TRP A 617 5.17 7.51 -14.94
C TRP A 617 4.11 6.43 -15.25
N LEU A 618 3.68 6.36 -16.51
CA LEU A 618 2.66 5.44 -16.99
C LEU A 618 3.16 3.98 -17.06
N CYS A 619 4.38 3.72 -17.55
CA CYS A 619 4.88 2.35 -17.66
C CYS A 619 5.21 1.73 -16.30
N GLU A 620 5.62 2.53 -15.31
CA GLU A 620 5.82 2.12 -13.91
C GLU A 620 4.52 1.73 -13.18
N ARG A 621 3.38 1.73 -13.89
CA ARG A 621 2.11 1.17 -13.39
C ARG A 621 1.95 -0.31 -13.70
N GLN A 622 2.80 -0.89 -14.56
CA GLN A 622 2.69 -2.31 -14.89
C GLN A 622 3.26 -3.17 -13.76
N LEU A 623 2.40 -4.00 -13.18
CA LEU A 623 2.75 -4.91 -12.09
C LEU A 623 3.24 -6.26 -12.62
N PRO A 624 3.90 -7.11 -11.80
CA PRO A 624 4.39 -8.42 -12.20
C PRO A 624 3.37 -9.33 -12.91
N SER A 625 2.09 -9.26 -12.52
CA SER A 625 0.96 -9.95 -13.17
C SER A 625 0.73 -9.52 -14.61
N GLY A 626 1.23 -8.34 -15.00
CA GLY A 626 0.99 -7.71 -16.30
C GLY A 626 -0.06 -6.61 -16.26
N GLY A 627 -0.92 -6.61 -15.24
CA GLY A 627 -1.97 -5.60 -15.08
C GLY A 627 -1.40 -4.23 -14.71
N LEU A 628 -2.16 -3.19 -15.06
CA LEU A 628 -1.81 -1.79 -14.81
C LEU A 628 -2.62 -1.24 -13.62
N ASN A 629 -2.02 -0.36 -12.82
CA ASN A 629 -2.71 0.34 -11.74
C ASN A 629 -2.81 1.87 -11.98
N GLY A 630 -3.72 2.52 -11.27
CA GLY A 630 -3.97 3.96 -11.45
C GLY A 630 -3.07 4.90 -10.70
N ARG A 631 -2.40 4.38 -9.69
CA ARG A 631 -1.48 5.07 -8.78
C ARG A 631 -0.62 4.03 -8.06
N PRO A 632 0.53 4.42 -7.47
CA PRO A 632 1.34 3.51 -6.68
C PRO A 632 0.52 2.81 -5.60
N GLU A 633 0.89 1.57 -5.28
CA GLU A 633 0.28 0.77 -4.20
C GLU A 633 -1.20 0.39 -4.39
N LYS A 634 -1.82 0.63 -5.56
CA LYS A 634 -3.10 0.01 -5.93
C LYS A 634 -2.89 -1.34 -6.64
N LEU A 635 -3.85 -2.24 -6.44
CA LEU A 635 -3.97 -3.45 -7.25
C LEU A 635 -4.17 -3.09 -8.73
N PRO A 636 -3.79 -4.00 -9.65
CA PRO A 636 -4.10 -3.81 -11.06
C PRO A 636 -5.60 -3.89 -11.29
N ASP A 637 -6.07 -3.23 -12.35
CA ASP A 637 -7.48 -3.17 -12.72
C ASP A 637 -7.61 -2.98 -14.24
N VAL A 638 -8.55 -3.70 -14.87
CA VAL A 638 -8.80 -3.67 -16.32
C VAL A 638 -9.07 -2.27 -16.85
N CYS A 639 -9.67 -1.35 -16.08
CA CYS A 639 -9.90 0.01 -16.57
C CYS A 639 -8.58 0.77 -16.88
N TYR A 640 -7.48 0.45 -16.19
CA TYR A 640 -6.17 1.03 -16.50
C TYR A 640 -5.52 0.40 -17.74
N SER A 641 -5.94 -0.79 -18.16
CA SER A 641 -5.61 -1.33 -19.48
C SER A 641 -6.15 -0.44 -20.61
N TRP A 642 -7.15 0.39 -20.33
CA TRP A 642 -7.53 1.49 -21.20
C TRP A 642 -6.80 2.79 -20.84
N TRP A 643 -7.01 3.34 -19.64
CA TRP A 643 -6.54 4.71 -19.32
C TRP A 643 -5.03 4.89 -19.47
N VAL A 644 -4.22 3.93 -19.01
CA VAL A 644 -2.76 4.01 -19.12
C VAL A 644 -2.33 3.72 -20.56
N LEU A 645 -2.88 2.67 -21.18
CA LEU A 645 -2.48 2.24 -22.51
C LEU A 645 -2.84 3.25 -23.59
N ALA A 646 -4.03 3.84 -23.51
CA ALA A 646 -4.48 4.90 -24.40
C ALA A 646 -3.62 6.15 -24.25
N SER A 647 -3.24 6.52 -23.02
CA SER A 647 -2.31 7.63 -22.77
C SER A 647 -0.94 7.37 -23.39
N LEU A 648 -0.38 6.16 -23.18
CA LEU A 648 0.86 5.75 -23.82
C LEU A 648 0.77 5.74 -25.35
N LYS A 649 -0.39 5.37 -25.90
CA LYS A 649 -0.63 5.42 -27.35
C LYS A 649 -0.65 6.86 -27.88
N MET A 650 -1.31 7.78 -27.18
CA MET A 650 -1.37 9.20 -27.55
C MET A 650 0.02 9.85 -27.61
N ILE A 651 0.93 9.45 -26.71
CA ILE A 651 2.29 10.01 -26.62
C ILE A 651 3.38 9.17 -27.30
N GLY A 652 3.01 8.15 -28.09
CA GLY A 652 3.98 7.35 -28.86
C GLY A 652 4.89 6.44 -28.01
N ARG A 653 4.38 5.94 -26.87
CA ARG A 653 5.13 5.13 -25.87
C ARG A 653 4.47 3.81 -25.51
N ILE A 654 3.50 3.34 -26.29
CA ILE A 654 2.79 2.07 -26.04
C ILE A 654 3.74 0.86 -25.93
N GLN A 655 4.88 0.90 -26.60
CA GLN A 655 5.94 -0.12 -26.60
C GLN A 655 6.74 -0.20 -25.29
N TRP A 656 6.52 0.69 -24.32
CA TRP A 656 7.24 0.70 -23.04
C TRP A 656 6.67 -0.28 -22.00
N ILE A 657 5.53 -0.90 -22.30
CA ILE A 657 4.93 -1.95 -21.46
C ILE A 657 5.13 -3.34 -22.07
N ASP A 658 5.10 -4.36 -21.23
CA ASP A 658 5.04 -5.76 -21.64
C ASP A 658 3.64 -6.09 -22.18
N ARG A 659 3.48 -6.02 -23.51
CA ARG A 659 2.23 -6.27 -24.23
C ARG A 659 1.63 -7.64 -23.93
N GLU A 660 2.46 -8.69 -23.91
CA GLU A 660 1.97 -10.06 -23.73
C GLU A 660 1.45 -10.28 -22.32
N LYS A 661 2.15 -9.77 -21.31
CA LYS A 661 1.66 -9.85 -19.93
C LYS A 661 0.37 -9.06 -19.72
N LEU A 662 0.26 -7.86 -20.28
CA LEU A 662 -0.98 -7.08 -20.17
C LEU A 662 -2.15 -7.79 -20.87
N ARG A 663 -1.91 -8.36 -22.06
CA ARG A 663 -2.90 -9.17 -22.76
C ARG A 663 -3.36 -10.35 -21.90
N CYS A 664 -2.43 -11.10 -21.32
CA CYS A 664 -2.75 -12.20 -20.40
C CYS A 664 -3.56 -11.74 -19.18
N PHE A 665 -3.22 -10.60 -18.59
CA PHE A 665 -3.98 -10.03 -17.47
C PHE A 665 -5.41 -9.68 -17.89
N ILE A 666 -5.60 -8.96 -19.00
CA ILE A 666 -6.95 -8.59 -19.46
C ILE A 666 -7.79 -9.84 -19.68
N LEU A 667 -7.29 -10.81 -20.44
CA LEU A 667 -8.01 -12.05 -20.74
C LEU A 667 -8.35 -12.84 -19.47
N ALA A 668 -7.45 -12.88 -18.48
CA ALA A 668 -7.71 -13.53 -17.19
C ALA A 668 -8.86 -12.89 -16.39
N CYS A 669 -9.28 -11.67 -16.71
CA CYS A 669 -10.38 -10.96 -16.05
C CYS A 669 -11.75 -11.21 -16.71
N GLN A 670 -11.82 -12.04 -17.74
CA GLN A 670 -13.06 -12.35 -18.43
C GLN A 670 -13.82 -13.49 -17.71
N ASP A 671 -15.16 -13.41 -17.68
CA ASP A 671 -15.99 -14.49 -17.14
C ASP A 671 -16.25 -15.54 -18.23
N GLU A 672 -15.77 -16.75 -17.98
CA GLU A 672 -15.87 -17.87 -18.92
C GLU A 672 -17.27 -18.50 -18.97
N GLU A 673 -18.14 -18.24 -18.01
CA GLU A 673 -19.51 -18.77 -17.95
C GLU A 673 -20.48 -17.83 -18.68
N THR A 674 -20.54 -16.57 -18.24
CA THR A 674 -21.56 -15.59 -18.63
C THR A 674 -21.08 -14.52 -19.60
N GLY A 675 -19.76 -14.33 -19.76
CA GLY A 675 -19.18 -13.24 -20.56
C GLY A 675 -19.01 -11.95 -19.76
N GLY A 676 -18.57 -10.88 -20.43
CA GLY A 676 -18.06 -9.66 -19.80
C GLY A 676 -16.64 -9.76 -19.22
N PHE A 677 -16.10 -8.61 -18.80
CA PHE A 677 -14.86 -8.47 -18.03
C PHE A 677 -15.15 -7.83 -16.68
N ALA A 678 -14.40 -8.25 -15.66
CA ALA A 678 -14.34 -7.65 -14.34
C ALA A 678 -13.10 -6.75 -14.21
N ASP A 679 -12.96 -6.04 -13.10
CA ASP A 679 -11.75 -5.28 -12.80
C ASP A 679 -10.54 -6.18 -12.58
N ARG A 680 -10.71 -7.37 -11.99
CA ARG A 680 -9.65 -8.36 -11.72
C ARG A 680 -10.12 -9.80 -11.93
N PRO A 681 -9.19 -10.78 -12.06
CA PRO A 681 -9.55 -12.18 -12.21
C PRO A 681 -10.40 -12.70 -11.02
N GLY A 682 -11.60 -13.17 -11.32
CA GLY A 682 -12.54 -13.74 -10.34
C GLY A 682 -13.49 -12.73 -9.67
N ASP A 683 -13.38 -11.43 -9.99
CA ASP A 683 -14.33 -10.41 -9.55
C ASP A 683 -15.58 -10.42 -10.46
N MET A 684 -16.62 -9.64 -10.09
CA MET A 684 -17.88 -9.56 -10.85
C MET A 684 -17.72 -8.71 -12.11
N VAL A 685 -18.27 -9.18 -13.22
CA VAL A 685 -18.22 -8.47 -14.52
C VAL A 685 -19.19 -7.31 -14.60
N ASP A 686 -18.82 -6.28 -15.35
CA ASP A 686 -19.69 -5.14 -15.67
C ASP A 686 -19.47 -4.59 -17.10
N PRO A 687 -20.42 -3.83 -17.68
CA PRO A 687 -20.28 -3.27 -19.03
C PRO A 687 -19.11 -2.30 -19.20
N PHE A 688 -18.70 -1.62 -18.12
CA PHE A 688 -17.62 -0.63 -18.13
C PHE A 688 -16.25 -1.29 -18.30
N HIS A 689 -15.93 -2.29 -17.48
CA HIS A 689 -14.73 -3.10 -17.63
C HIS A 689 -14.77 -3.93 -18.91
N THR A 690 -15.96 -4.35 -19.36
CA THR A 690 -16.11 -5.03 -20.64
C THR A 690 -15.66 -4.15 -21.81
N LEU A 691 -16.10 -2.89 -21.88
CA LEU A 691 -15.60 -1.97 -22.92
C LEU A 691 -14.08 -1.80 -22.81
N PHE A 692 -13.56 -1.51 -21.61
CA PHE A 692 -12.14 -1.19 -21.47
C PHE A 692 -11.21 -2.40 -21.64
N GLY A 693 -11.67 -3.61 -21.34
CA GLY A 693 -10.98 -4.84 -21.72
C GLY A 693 -10.90 -4.99 -23.24
N ILE A 694 -12.02 -4.86 -23.94
CA ILE A 694 -12.10 -4.94 -25.42
C ILE A 694 -11.27 -3.83 -26.09
N ALA A 695 -11.39 -2.59 -25.62
CA ALA A 695 -10.65 -1.46 -26.16
C ALA A 695 -9.14 -1.56 -25.86
N GLY A 696 -8.76 -2.04 -24.67
CA GLY A 696 -7.38 -2.36 -24.32
C GLY A 696 -6.78 -3.41 -25.26
N LEU A 697 -7.50 -4.51 -25.49
CA LEU A 697 -7.08 -5.56 -26.44
C LEU A 697 -6.98 -5.03 -27.88
N SER A 698 -7.87 -4.13 -28.30
CA SER A 698 -7.79 -3.45 -29.60
C SER A 698 -6.50 -2.62 -29.74
N LEU A 699 -6.13 -1.84 -28.71
CA LEU A 699 -4.85 -1.10 -28.70
C LEU A 699 -3.62 -2.03 -28.66
N LEU A 700 -3.78 -3.22 -28.07
CA LEU A 700 -2.79 -4.29 -28.13
C LEU A 700 -2.87 -5.10 -29.42
N GLY A 701 -3.66 -4.72 -30.43
CA GLY A 701 -3.69 -5.34 -31.76
C GLY A 701 -4.30 -6.74 -31.82
N GLU A 702 -5.32 -7.04 -31.02
CA GLU A 702 -6.09 -8.28 -31.11
C GLU A 702 -6.93 -8.32 -32.40
N GLU A 703 -6.74 -9.34 -33.24
CA GLU A 703 -7.27 -9.37 -34.63
C GLU A 703 -8.80 -9.43 -34.72
N GLN A 704 -9.45 -9.94 -33.68
CA GLN A 704 -10.92 -10.12 -33.63
C GLN A 704 -11.67 -8.82 -33.33
N ILE A 705 -10.97 -7.72 -33.05
CA ILE A 705 -11.56 -6.45 -32.60
C ILE A 705 -11.21 -5.34 -33.60
N LYS A 706 -12.18 -4.49 -33.94
CA LYS A 706 -11.92 -3.29 -34.74
C LYS A 706 -10.92 -2.36 -34.04
N ALA A 707 -10.20 -1.55 -34.80
CA ALA A 707 -9.31 -0.53 -34.26
C ALA A 707 -10.10 0.55 -33.49
N VAL A 708 -9.68 0.82 -32.26
CA VAL A 708 -10.24 1.87 -31.39
C VAL A 708 -9.33 3.10 -31.36
N ASN A 709 -9.92 4.29 -31.42
CA ASN A 709 -9.19 5.53 -31.27
C ASN A 709 -8.85 5.79 -29.79
N PRO A 710 -7.57 6.06 -29.43
CA PRO A 710 -7.12 6.19 -28.05
C PRO A 710 -7.59 7.47 -27.35
N VAL A 711 -8.15 8.45 -28.07
CA VAL A 711 -8.62 9.72 -27.48
C VAL A 711 -10.09 9.65 -27.15
N PHE A 712 -10.91 9.18 -28.10
CA PHE A 712 -12.37 9.18 -27.96
C PHE A 712 -12.94 7.86 -27.42
N CYS A 713 -12.13 6.78 -27.35
CA CYS A 713 -12.62 5.44 -27.05
C CYS A 713 -13.74 4.99 -28.01
N MET A 714 -13.63 5.35 -29.30
CA MET A 714 -14.60 5.02 -30.34
C MET A 714 -13.92 4.29 -31.51
N PRO A 715 -14.64 3.46 -32.29
CA PRO A 715 -14.10 2.82 -33.49
C PRO A 715 -13.52 3.85 -34.47
N GLU A 716 -12.31 3.59 -35.01
CA GLU A 716 -11.63 4.53 -35.90
C GLU A 716 -12.38 4.79 -37.22
N ASP A 717 -13.14 3.81 -37.73
CA ASP A 717 -13.99 3.97 -38.91
C ASP A 717 -15.15 4.95 -38.68
N VAL A 718 -15.68 5.01 -37.45
CA VAL A 718 -16.74 5.96 -37.08
C VAL A 718 -16.21 7.39 -37.03
N LEU A 719 -15.02 7.62 -36.47
CA LEU A 719 -14.42 8.96 -36.43
C LEU A 719 -13.99 9.44 -37.83
N ARG A 720 -13.48 8.53 -38.67
CA ARG A 720 -13.18 8.86 -40.08
C ARG A 720 -14.41 9.30 -40.86
N ARG A 721 -15.59 8.72 -40.59
CA ARG A 721 -16.86 9.11 -41.23
C ARG A 721 -17.22 10.58 -40.96
N ILE A 722 -16.90 11.09 -39.77
CA ILE A 722 -17.19 12.47 -39.36
C ILE A 722 -15.98 13.40 -39.45
N ASN A 723 -14.88 12.94 -40.08
CA ASN A 723 -13.65 13.71 -40.27
C ASN A 723 -13.02 14.26 -38.97
N VAL A 724 -13.05 13.46 -37.89
CA VAL A 724 -12.39 13.80 -36.62
C VAL A 724 -11.09 13.00 -36.50
N GLN A 725 -9.96 13.69 -36.41
CA GLN A 725 -8.63 13.09 -36.23
C GLN A 725 -7.85 13.92 -35.20
N PRO A 726 -7.69 13.43 -33.96
CA PRO A 726 -6.90 14.11 -32.94
C PRO A 726 -5.39 13.91 -33.16
N GLU A 727 -4.58 14.79 -32.59
CA GLU A 727 -3.12 14.68 -32.60
C GLU A 727 -2.66 13.40 -31.88
N LEU A 728 -1.69 12.69 -32.45
CA LEU A 728 -0.98 11.59 -31.80
C LEU A 728 0.52 11.78 -32.06
N VAL A 729 1.33 11.55 -31.03
CA VAL A 729 2.79 11.57 -31.18
C VAL A 729 3.24 10.27 -31.85
N SER A 730 4.05 10.41 -32.91
CA SER A 730 4.58 9.32 -33.73
C SER A 730 5.64 8.49 -33.03
#